data_AF-A0A523XZ60-F1
#
_entry.id   AF-A0A523XZ60-F1
#
_cell.length_a   1.000
_cell.length_b   1.000
_cell.length_c   1.000
_cell.angle_alpha   90.00
_cell.angle_beta   90.00
_cell.angle_gamma   90.00
#
_symmetry.space_group_name_H-M   'P 1'
#
loop_
_entity.id
_entity.type
_entity.pdbx_description
1 polymer ?
#
loop_
_entity_poly.entity_id
_entity_poly.type
_entity_poly.pdbx_seq_one_letter_code
_entity_poly.pdbx_strand_id
1 'polypeptide(L)'
;MAIRHFITLITALLCLSLVACGRAPRPPDFHYADLRLLDPSDTQDTATDIIALYVKIKRDTRCACISLNGDEVSIRLDLLDFSDINNFDLYLALDTAPGGTNSLPLDGKADLAWDLLLRLPAVGNPEALSSELQTIPLLTPSIIRQPQLDIVTIRLPVRAIAPPGPFLLQAFTTQPGSMIIADRLGPVSSDALPPPRASLLLVFWNTFPAYTPAQALRTWSGAHAGPGGERFGLHHLLEAVVTTEVPVTLLDVKAPESLRGLEYLGHIPQLQELQRKGLLDLPDALPIGFPMSTQPEWVIRHAAASARTSALAYGLTASPVLALPSSPFDTESLSDLEDLPYRMVFSPLPINATLDPTTHLFHTDRLIVIPLPETDLERSAGHDHGLALDWRRILLDQAIGSDRTTLTVLGGDLQATFWADATRAQNCLQWIASHPWIDPLTPTELIVRDFPSRVLPEYTSPLLPPIADHIPYTTRGRPIPSGFTVGQLQSKVLDSLANAPPGSLTEIAWQAYLAAVADQTCGILDPTAPPIPWSECKGEHIHPLLLLRANSLGRAGAPLAAAHWGQSVALNMEPETPRIYWVDLDWDGEDELVFSNRWLFAVLSAEDGRLAWLFGYDSKRGPTQLIGSRSQFVIGLSDPSTWDPYAGELGEQSVPLLDGAFYLTHDTRGRLEITLQPNGLIIEHPDGSRAIQYVLDGRRLNVSMNTPGQPLAFEVPLVFAPQVMDTTGWANTYTGSAIEGGFRWGIKNGPTIALTASVPLNFDSFLDSPASAMTAEDPNLDYPLGHYLPFPFALITGQGF
;
A
#
# COMPACT_ATOMS: atom_id res chain seq x y z
N MET A 1 -24.67 -51.56 37.76
CA MET A 1 -25.90 -51.25 36.98
C MET A 1 -26.08 -49.76 36.75
N ALA A 2 -25.89 -48.90 37.77
CA ALA A 2 -26.01 -47.44 37.66
C ALA A 2 -25.09 -46.76 36.62
N ILE A 3 -23.84 -47.21 36.47
CA ILE A 3 -22.87 -46.62 35.52
C ILE A 3 -23.29 -46.87 34.06
N ARG A 4 -23.91 -48.03 33.76
CA ARG A 4 -24.41 -48.32 32.40
C ARG A 4 -25.57 -47.39 32.04
N HIS A 5 -26.48 -47.10 32.97
CA HIS A 5 -27.60 -46.18 32.71
C HIS A 5 -27.16 -44.72 32.59
N PHE A 6 -26.11 -44.31 33.32
CA PHE A 6 -25.55 -42.96 33.21
C PHE A 6 -24.87 -42.72 31.87
N ILE A 7 -24.13 -43.71 31.35
CA ILE A 7 -23.50 -43.63 30.03
C ILE A 7 -24.57 -43.61 28.92
N THR A 8 -25.60 -44.46 29.00
CA THR A 8 -26.69 -44.46 28.00
C THR A 8 -27.47 -43.15 27.99
N LEU A 9 -27.66 -42.50 29.14
CA LEU A 9 -28.33 -41.21 29.23
C LEU A 9 -27.48 -40.08 28.61
N ILE A 10 -26.17 -40.07 28.84
CA ILE A 10 -25.25 -39.09 28.24
C ILE A 10 -25.13 -39.29 26.72
N THR A 11 -25.05 -40.54 26.24
CA THR A 11 -25.02 -40.82 24.79
C THR A 11 -26.35 -40.45 24.13
N ALA A 12 -27.49 -40.68 24.80
CA ALA A 12 -28.78 -40.23 24.30
C ALA A 12 -28.90 -38.69 24.27
N LEU A 13 -28.40 -37.99 25.29
CA LEU A 13 -28.36 -36.52 25.29
C LEU A 13 -27.40 -35.96 24.23
N LEU A 14 -26.24 -36.58 24.00
CA LEU A 14 -25.31 -36.19 22.93
C LEU A 14 -25.87 -36.47 21.53
N CYS A 15 -26.60 -37.58 21.35
CA CYS A 15 -27.27 -37.87 20.08
C CYS A 15 -28.48 -36.95 19.85
N LEU A 16 -29.20 -36.55 20.91
CA LEU A 16 -30.29 -35.57 20.82
C LEU A 16 -29.79 -34.15 20.57
N SER A 17 -28.61 -33.76 21.07
CA SER A 17 -27.99 -32.47 20.74
C SER A 17 -27.38 -32.42 19.34
N LEU A 18 -26.92 -33.56 18.79
CA LEU A 18 -26.43 -33.65 17.40
C LEU A 18 -27.55 -33.66 16.35
N VAL A 19 -28.77 -34.12 16.70
CA VAL A 19 -29.93 -34.10 15.78
C VAL A 19 -30.67 -32.74 15.79
N ALA A 20 -30.46 -31.91 16.83
CA ALA A 20 -31.07 -30.58 16.92
C ALA A 20 -30.34 -29.46 16.16
N CYS A 21 -29.15 -29.73 15.59
CA CYS A 21 -28.49 -28.80 14.66
C CYS A 21 -29.02 -29.03 13.23
N GLY A 22 -30.31 -28.76 13.00
CA GLY A 22 -30.80 -28.51 11.65
C GLY A 22 -30.02 -27.32 11.10
N ARG A 23 -29.21 -27.53 10.06
CA ARG A 23 -28.44 -26.45 9.41
C ARG A 23 -29.44 -25.37 9.00
N ALA A 24 -29.30 -24.16 9.54
CA ALA A 24 -30.17 -23.05 9.18
C ALA A 24 -30.23 -22.94 7.65
N PRO A 25 -31.42 -22.72 7.05
CA PRO A 25 -31.55 -22.63 5.61
C PRO A 25 -30.63 -21.53 5.08
N ARG A 26 -29.70 -21.89 4.18
CA ARG A 26 -28.85 -20.89 3.52
C ARG A 26 -29.73 -19.95 2.69
N PRO A 27 -29.51 -18.63 2.71
CA PRO A 27 -30.24 -17.70 1.86
C PRO A 27 -30.01 -18.02 0.37
N PRO A 28 -30.95 -17.64 -0.52
CA PRO A 28 -30.77 -17.78 -1.96
C PRO A 28 -29.62 -16.88 -2.41
N ASP A 29 -28.85 -17.34 -3.38
CA ASP A 29 -27.83 -16.53 -4.04
C ASP A 29 -28.53 -15.57 -5.01
N PHE A 30 -28.47 -14.26 -4.77
CA PHE A 30 -29.10 -13.24 -5.64
C PHE A 30 -28.03 -12.60 -6.52
N HIS A 31 -28.33 -12.43 -7.80
CA HIS A 31 -27.43 -11.75 -8.74
C HIS A 31 -28.02 -10.44 -9.23
N TYR A 32 -27.23 -9.64 -9.94
CA TYR A 32 -27.68 -8.38 -10.52
C TYR A 32 -28.93 -8.55 -11.42
N ALA A 33 -29.03 -9.66 -12.15
CA ALA A 33 -30.20 -9.98 -12.97
C ALA A 33 -31.50 -10.20 -12.18
N ASP A 34 -31.43 -10.36 -10.85
CA ASP A 34 -32.58 -10.50 -9.97
C ASP A 34 -33.07 -9.14 -9.42
N LEU A 35 -32.30 -8.05 -9.58
CA LEU A 35 -32.67 -6.70 -9.14
C LEU A 35 -33.85 -6.15 -9.98
N ARG A 36 -34.80 -5.49 -9.33
CA ARG A 36 -36.00 -4.93 -9.97
C ARG A 36 -36.15 -3.43 -9.77
N LEU A 37 -35.74 -2.93 -8.60
CA LEU A 37 -35.90 -1.53 -8.24
C LEU A 37 -34.81 -1.09 -7.26
N LEU A 38 -34.42 0.17 -7.36
CA LEU A 38 -33.62 0.90 -6.39
C LEU A 38 -34.39 2.16 -5.96
N ASP A 39 -34.25 2.57 -4.70
CA ASP A 39 -34.84 3.78 -4.14
C ASP A 39 -33.77 4.73 -3.62
N PRO A 40 -33.95 6.07 -3.72
CA PRO A 40 -33.02 7.00 -3.11
C PRO A 40 -33.15 6.96 -1.58
N SER A 41 -32.11 7.40 -0.85
CA SER A 41 -32.23 7.58 0.59
C SER A 41 -33.10 8.81 0.89
N ASP A 42 -34.37 8.60 1.21
CA ASP A 42 -35.35 9.67 1.42
C ASP A 42 -36.01 9.64 2.81
N THR A 43 -35.68 8.64 3.61
CA THR A 43 -36.22 8.45 4.96
C THR A 43 -35.25 8.95 6.03
N GLN A 44 -35.77 9.61 7.07
CA GLN A 44 -34.94 10.13 8.17
C GLN A 44 -34.35 9.01 9.04
N ASP A 45 -35.09 7.91 9.22
CA ASP A 45 -34.62 6.72 9.92
C ASP A 45 -34.08 5.69 8.92
N THR A 46 -32.75 5.61 8.86
CA THR A 46 -32.00 4.77 7.93
C THR A 46 -32.22 3.27 8.14
N ALA A 47 -32.69 2.87 9.33
CA ALA A 47 -33.03 1.47 9.62
C ALA A 47 -34.36 1.02 9.02
N THR A 48 -35.18 1.96 8.53
CA THR A 48 -36.45 1.70 7.86
C THR A 48 -36.43 1.95 6.36
N ASP A 49 -35.38 2.60 5.86
CA ASP A 49 -35.16 3.02 4.47
C ASP A 49 -34.82 1.80 3.58
N ILE A 50 -35.75 1.40 2.70
CA ILE A 50 -35.60 0.25 1.79
C ILE A 50 -35.02 0.73 0.47
N ILE A 51 -33.77 0.36 0.18
CA ILE A 51 -33.03 0.90 -0.96
C ILE A 51 -33.03 0.02 -2.20
N ALA A 52 -33.31 -1.28 -2.06
CA ALA A 52 -33.29 -2.20 -3.21
C ALA A 52 -34.28 -3.34 -3.08
N LEU A 53 -34.78 -3.80 -4.24
CA LEU A 53 -35.69 -4.93 -4.34
C LEU A 53 -35.24 -5.94 -5.39
N TYR A 54 -35.22 -7.21 -4.99
CA TYR A 54 -34.87 -8.34 -5.83
C TYR A 54 -35.98 -9.38 -5.88
N VAL A 55 -36.17 -10.01 -7.04
CA VAL A 55 -37.11 -11.13 -7.21
C VAL A 55 -36.44 -12.25 -8.01
N LYS A 56 -36.36 -13.42 -7.37
CA LYS A 56 -35.83 -14.65 -7.97
C LYS A 56 -36.89 -15.75 -7.96
N ILE A 57 -37.18 -16.31 -9.12
CA ILE A 57 -38.14 -17.41 -9.28
C ILE A 57 -37.36 -18.66 -9.65
N LYS A 58 -37.31 -19.64 -8.75
CA LYS A 58 -36.68 -20.93 -9.00
C LYS A 58 -37.74 -21.95 -9.40
N ARG A 59 -37.66 -22.43 -10.64
CA ARG A 59 -38.48 -23.54 -11.13
C ARG A 59 -37.69 -24.84 -11.14
N ASP A 60 -38.12 -25.88 -10.44
CA ASP A 60 -37.47 -27.20 -10.53
C ASP A 60 -37.93 -27.91 -11.81
N THR A 61 -37.15 -27.74 -12.87
CA THR A 61 -37.44 -28.33 -14.19
C THR A 61 -37.11 -29.82 -14.27
N ARG A 62 -36.61 -30.47 -13.21
CA ARG A 62 -36.11 -31.86 -13.26
C ARG A 62 -37.11 -32.94 -12.87
N CYS A 63 -38.33 -32.61 -12.43
CA CYS A 63 -39.38 -33.62 -12.20
C CYS A 63 -40.77 -33.08 -12.56
N ALA A 64 -41.32 -33.55 -13.68
CA ALA A 64 -42.72 -33.31 -14.08
C ALA A 64 -43.76 -33.99 -13.16
N CYS A 65 -43.32 -34.66 -12.09
CA CYS A 65 -44.16 -35.18 -11.02
C CYS A 65 -43.89 -34.39 -9.75
N ILE A 66 -44.91 -33.62 -9.34
CA ILE A 66 -45.09 -32.88 -8.09
C ILE A 66 -43.99 -33.13 -7.05
N SER A 67 -42.92 -32.33 -7.11
CA SER A 67 -42.07 -32.11 -5.95
C SER A 67 -42.89 -31.29 -4.96
N LEU A 68 -43.12 -31.83 -3.76
CA LEU A 68 -43.72 -31.10 -2.64
C LEU A 68 -42.82 -29.94 -2.16
N ASN A 69 -41.60 -29.82 -2.71
CA ASN A 69 -40.62 -28.76 -2.46
C ASN A 69 -40.25 -27.98 -3.76
N GLY A 70 -41.12 -27.98 -4.77
CA GLY A 70 -40.73 -27.90 -6.18
C GLY A 70 -40.52 -26.54 -6.84
N ASP A 71 -41.20 -25.47 -6.46
CA ASP A 71 -41.02 -24.15 -7.10
C ASP A 71 -41.13 -23.06 -6.02
N GLU A 72 -40.15 -22.15 -5.94
CA GLU A 72 -40.01 -21.14 -4.88
C GLU A 72 -39.82 -19.75 -5.49
N VAL A 73 -40.54 -18.76 -4.94
CA VAL A 73 -40.26 -17.34 -5.15
C VAL A 73 -39.47 -16.83 -3.95
N SER A 74 -38.32 -16.23 -4.23
CA SER A 74 -37.52 -15.52 -3.24
C SER A 74 -37.55 -14.03 -3.57
N ILE A 75 -37.93 -13.23 -2.58
CA ILE A 75 -37.94 -11.77 -2.65
C ILE A 75 -36.91 -11.29 -1.63
N ARG A 76 -36.02 -10.39 -2.05
CA ARG A 76 -35.03 -9.79 -1.15
C ARG A 76 -35.19 -8.28 -1.17
N LEU A 77 -35.10 -7.70 0.01
CA LEU A 77 -35.08 -6.26 0.25
C LEU A 77 -33.78 -5.92 0.94
N ASP A 78 -33.12 -4.88 0.45
CA ASP A 78 -31.95 -4.30 1.11
C ASP A 78 -32.38 -3.00 1.78
N LEU A 79 -31.89 -2.77 2.99
CA LEU A 79 -32.08 -1.52 3.72
C LEU A 79 -30.81 -0.69 3.69
N LEU A 80 -30.94 0.61 3.95
CA LEU A 80 -29.78 1.49 3.99
C LEU A 80 -28.87 1.20 5.18
N ASP A 81 -29.44 0.97 6.36
CA ASP A 81 -28.70 0.75 7.62
C ASP A 81 -29.48 -0.07 8.65
N PHE A 82 -29.56 -1.38 8.42
CA PHE A 82 -30.29 -2.33 9.25
C PHE A 82 -29.53 -2.63 10.55
N SER A 83 -29.74 -1.79 11.55
CA SER A 83 -29.29 -2.06 12.92
C SER A 83 -30.18 -3.12 13.60
N ASP A 84 -29.55 -4.07 14.30
CA ASP A 84 -30.16 -5.06 15.21
C ASP A 84 -31.34 -5.93 14.70
N ILE A 85 -31.69 -6.96 15.49
CA ILE A 85 -32.88 -7.78 15.23
C ILE A 85 -34.09 -7.05 15.84
N ASN A 86 -35.07 -6.68 14.99
CA ASN A 86 -36.44 -6.23 15.33
C ASN A 86 -36.71 -4.71 15.40
N ASN A 87 -36.09 -3.90 14.52
CA ASN A 87 -36.30 -2.45 14.53
C ASN A 87 -37.43 -1.94 13.63
N PHE A 88 -38.11 -2.80 12.87
CA PHE A 88 -39.23 -2.41 12.00
C PHE A 88 -40.22 -3.54 11.69
N ASP A 89 -41.48 -3.18 11.47
CA ASP A 89 -42.45 -4.07 10.82
C ASP A 89 -42.33 -3.87 9.30
N LEU A 90 -42.38 -4.98 8.55
CA LEU A 90 -42.32 -4.97 7.08
C LEU A 90 -43.62 -5.49 6.50
N TYR A 91 -44.10 -4.85 5.44
CA TYR A 91 -45.30 -5.22 4.72
C TYR A 91 -44.94 -5.38 3.24
N LEU A 92 -45.33 -6.50 2.63
CA LEU A 92 -45.12 -6.74 1.20
C LEU A 92 -46.46 -7.05 0.53
N ALA A 93 -46.95 -6.07 -0.23
CA ALA A 93 -48.16 -6.18 -1.02
C ALA A 93 -47.83 -6.79 -2.39
N LEU A 94 -48.61 -7.78 -2.82
CA LEU A 94 -48.47 -8.50 -4.07
C LEU A 94 -49.80 -8.42 -4.82
N ASP A 95 -49.76 -8.05 -6.10
CA ASP A 95 -50.87 -8.18 -7.04
C ASP A 95 -50.56 -9.34 -7.98
N THR A 96 -51.14 -10.49 -7.65
CA THR A 96 -50.90 -11.74 -8.36
C THR A 96 -52.04 -12.09 -9.30
N ALA A 97 -53.29 -11.72 -8.99
CA ALA A 97 -54.46 -12.02 -9.80
C ALA A 97 -55.38 -10.80 -9.97
N PRO A 98 -56.16 -10.73 -11.07
CA PRO A 98 -57.13 -9.66 -11.27
C PRO A 98 -58.11 -9.55 -10.11
N GLY A 99 -58.18 -8.38 -9.49
CA GLY A 99 -58.96 -8.14 -8.27
C GLY A 99 -58.15 -7.31 -7.28
N GLY A 100 -58.42 -7.46 -5.99
CA GLY A 100 -57.60 -6.86 -4.93
C GLY A 100 -58.14 -5.56 -4.34
N THR A 101 -57.32 -4.95 -3.49
CA THR A 101 -57.61 -3.72 -2.76
C THR A 101 -56.37 -2.84 -2.67
N ASN A 102 -56.56 -1.53 -2.49
CA ASN A 102 -55.46 -0.61 -2.16
C ASN A 102 -55.42 -0.30 -0.65
N SER A 103 -56.39 -0.79 0.13
CA SER A 103 -56.42 -0.58 1.57
C SER A 103 -55.28 -1.33 2.24
N LEU A 104 -54.63 -0.73 3.23
CA LEU A 104 -53.62 -1.39 4.06
C LEU A 104 -54.12 -1.48 5.51
N PRO A 105 -53.62 -2.42 6.32
CA PRO A 105 -53.77 -2.39 7.77
C PRO A 105 -52.80 -1.36 8.39
N LEU A 106 -52.66 -0.19 7.76
CA LEU A 106 -51.75 0.90 8.06
C LEU A 106 -52.45 2.24 7.74
N ASP A 107 -51.93 3.34 8.26
CA ASP A 107 -52.37 4.70 7.95
C ASP A 107 -51.86 5.11 6.56
N GLY A 108 -52.49 4.57 5.52
CA GLY A 108 -52.11 4.79 4.13
C GLY A 108 -52.86 3.90 3.14
N LYS A 109 -52.46 3.96 1.88
CA LYS A 109 -52.94 3.09 0.81
C LYS A 109 -51.76 2.63 -0.03
N ALA A 110 -51.88 1.42 -0.59
CA ALA A 110 -50.98 0.94 -1.63
C ALA A 110 -51.30 1.61 -2.97
N ASP A 111 -50.27 1.76 -3.80
CA ASP A 111 -50.39 2.28 -5.16
C ASP A 111 -50.72 1.19 -6.18
N LEU A 112 -50.71 -0.07 -5.74
CA LEU A 112 -51.23 -1.23 -6.48
C LEU A 112 -52.47 -1.83 -5.78
N ALA A 113 -53.30 -2.53 -6.56
CA ALA A 113 -54.45 -3.29 -6.05
C ALA A 113 -53.99 -4.70 -5.69
N TRP A 114 -53.57 -4.91 -4.44
CA TRP A 114 -53.02 -6.20 -4.01
C TRP A 114 -54.11 -7.20 -3.66
N ASP A 115 -53.83 -8.48 -3.90
CA ASP A 115 -54.65 -9.63 -3.50
C ASP A 115 -54.00 -10.46 -2.38
N LEU A 116 -52.69 -10.30 -2.18
CA LEU A 116 -51.92 -10.90 -1.09
C LEU A 116 -51.04 -9.86 -0.39
N LEU A 117 -51.16 -9.74 0.94
CA LEU A 117 -50.30 -8.89 1.77
C LEU A 117 -49.56 -9.76 2.79
N LEU A 118 -48.23 -9.71 2.78
CA LEU A 118 -47.41 -10.33 3.82
C LEU A 118 -47.12 -9.29 4.89
N ARG A 119 -47.44 -9.62 6.14
CA ARG A 119 -47.10 -8.83 7.32
C ARG A 119 -46.00 -9.52 8.10
N LEU A 120 -44.90 -8.80 8.30
CA LEU A 120 -43.65 -9.30 8.87
C LEU A 120 -43.32 -8.42 10.08
N PRO A 121 -43.97 -8.67 11.23
CA PRO A 121 -43.75 -7.84 12.39
C PRO A 121 -42.30 -7.95 12.88
N ALA A 122 -41.81 -6.88 13.49
CA ALA A 122 -40.58 -6.85 14.26
C ALA A 122 -40.62 -7.95 15.35
N VAL A 123 -41.75 -8.09 16.03
CA VAL A 123 -41.95 -9.11 17.07
C VAL A 123 -43.22 -9.90 16.76
N GLY A 124 -43.07 -11.22 16.60
CA GLY A 124 -44.20 -12.12 16.38
C GLY A 124 -44.00 -13.04 15.19
N ASN A 125 -45.08 -13.72 14.79
CA ASN A 125 -45.05 -14.59 13.63
C ASN A 125 -45.43 -13.81 12.37
N PRO A 126 -44.74 -14.07 11.24
CA PRO A 126 -45.17 -13.65 9.93
C PRO A 126 -46.58 -14.12 9.59
N GLU A 127 -47.38 -13.26 8.96
CA GLU A 127 -48.74 -13.57 8.54
C GLU A 127 -48.96 -13.18 7.09
N ALA A 128 -49.78 -13.96 6.37
CA ALA A 128 -50.28 -13.61 5.06
C ALA A 128 -51.76 -13.20 5.18
N LEU A 129 -52.16 -12.11 4.53
CA LEU A 129 -53.50 -11.55 4.56
C LEU A 129 -54.10 -11.51 3.15
N SER A 130 -55.39 -11.80 3.01
CA SER A 130 -56.15 -11.57 1.77
C SER A 130 -56.55 -10.09 1.61
N SER A 131 -57.11 -9.72 0.46
CA SER A 131 -57.66 -8.37 0.19
C SER A 131 -58.74 -7.92 1.18
N GLU A 132 -59.33 -8.84 1.96
CA GLU A 132 -60.30 -8.56 3.02
C GLU A 132 -59.64 -8.46 4.41
N LEU A 133 -58.30 -8.45 4.48
CA LEU A 133 -57.49 -8.45 5.70
C LEU A 133 -57.71 -9.68 6.59
N GLN A 134 -58.08 -10.81 5.99
CA GLN A 134 -58.22 -12.09 6.69
C GLN A 134 -56.93 -12.89 6.57
N THR A 135 -56.47 -13.47 7.68
CA THR A 135 -55.28 -14.34 7.70
C THR A 135 -55.46 -15.57 6.81
N ILE A 136 -54.44 -15.89 6.02
CA ILE A 136 -54.36 -17.06 5.13
C ILE A 136 -53.50 -18.13 5.85
N PRO A 137 -54.08 -19.11 6.57
CA PRO A 137 -53.33 -19.94 7.52
C PRO A 137 -52.37 -20.94 6.87
N LEU A 138 -52.59 -21.25 5.58
CA LEU A 138 -51.81 -22.22 4.81
C LEU A 138 -50.58 -21.59 4.11
N LEU A 139 -50.42 -20.27 4.23
CA LEU A 139 -49.29 -19.54 3.64
C LEU A 139 -48.39 -18.99 4.74
N THR A 140 -47.36 -19.76 5.08
CA THR A 140 -46.33 -19.35 6.04
C THR A 140 -45.05 -18.97 5.29
N PRO A 141 -44.73 -17.67 5.12
CA PRO A 141 -43.47 -17.27 4.51
C PRO A 141 -42.28 -17.67 5.38
N SER A 142 -41.18 -18.06 4.75
CA SER A 142 -39.89 -18.23 5.44
C SER A 142 -39.11 -16.94 5.31
N ILE A 143 -38.68 -16.36 6.44
CA ILE A 143 -37.94 -15.09 6.45
C ILE A 143 -36.56 -15.29 7.06
N ILE A 144 -35.59 -14.65 6.42
CA ILE A 144 -34.21 -14.59 6.87
C ILE A 144 -33.85 -13.10 6.95
N ARG A 145 -33.58 -12.61 8.15
CA ARG A 145 -33.06 -11.25 8.40
C ARG A 145 -31.56 -11.36 8.62
N GLN A 146 -30.79 -10.53 7.92
CA GLN A 146 -29.33 -10.46 8.00
C GLN A 146 -28.92 -9.00 8.26
N PRO A 147 -29.04 -8.49 9.49
CA PRO A 147 -28.68 -7.11 9.84
C PRO A 147 -27.23 -6.77 9.47
N GLN A 148 -26.33 -7.74 9.62
CA GLN A 148 -24.91 -7.64 9.26
C GLN A 148 -24.64 -7.32 7.78
N LEU A 149 -25.65 -7.45 6.91
CA LEU A 149 -25.55 -7.16 5.47
C LEU A 149 -26.72 -6.28 5.00
N ASP A 150 -27.54 -5.77 5.91
CA ASP A 150 -28.74 -4.99 5.59
C ASP A 150 -29.80 -5.70 4.74
N ILE A 151 -29.90 -7.04 4.84
CA ILE A 151 -30.75 -7.85 3.96
C ILE A 151 -31.94 -8.46 4.71
N VAL A 152 -33.12 -8.39 4.10
CA VAL A 152 -34.30 -9.22 4.44
C VAL A 152 -34.67 -10.08 3.24
N THR A 153 -34.65 -11.40 3.40
CA THR A 153 -35.12 -12.35 2.39
C THR A 153 -36.41 -13.01 2.81
N ILE A 154 -37.40 -13.01 1.91
CA ILE A 154 -38.71 -13.63 2.05
C ILE A 154 -38.84 -14.75 1.02
N ARG A 155 -39.26 -15.93 1.47
CA ARG A 155 -39.45 -17.13 0.63
C ARG A 155 -40.89 -17.60 0.69
N LEU A 156 -41.43 -17.86 -0.49
CA LEU A 156 -42.82 -18.20 -0.69
C LEU A 156 -42.93 -19.38 -1.67
N PRO A 157 -43.84 -20.34 -1.42
CA PRO A 157 -44.13 -21.36 -2.42
C PRO A 157 -44.78 -20.72 -3.65
N VAL A 158 -44.31 -21.06 -4.86
CA VAL A 158 -44.85 -20.46 -6.11
C VAL A 158 -46.37 -20.62 -6.24
N ARG A 159 -46.93 -21.71 -5.70
CA ARG A 159 -48.38 -21.96 -5.69
C ARG A 159 -49.19 -20.88 -4.95
N ALA A 160 -48.56 -20.11 -4.07
CA ALA A 160 -49.20 -19.03 -3.34
C ALA A 160 -49.27 -17.70 -4.10
N ILE A 161 -48.55 -17.58 -5.22
CA ILE A 161 -48.37 -16.33 -5.97
C ILE A 161 -48.84 -16.49 -7.44
N ALA A 162 -49.28 -17.70 -7.86
CA ALA A 162 -49.46 -17.99 -9.29
C ALA A 162 -50.85 -17.63 -9.85
N PRO A 163 -50.85 -16.81 -10.91
CA PRO A 163 -51.18 -17.20 -12.29
C PRO A 163 -49.92 -17.09 -13.20
N PRO A 164 -49.95 -17.47 -14.49
CA PRO A 164 -48.74 -17.88 -15.24
C PRO A 164 -47.81 -16.73 -15.72
N GLY A 165 -47.92 -15.53 -15.16
CA GLY A 165 -47.25 -14.31 -15.63
C GLY A 165 -46.51 -13.54 -14.51
N PRO A 166 -45.92 -12.38 -14.84
CA PRO A 166 -45.34 -11.50 -13.84
C PRO A 166 -46.42 -10.93 -12.91
N PHE A 167 -46.06 -10.74 -11.64
CA PHE A 167 -46.87 -10.07 -10.62
C PHE A 167 -46.27 -8.70 -10.27
N LEU A 168 -47.10 -7.78 -9.77
CA LEU A 168 -46.64 -6.51 -9.20
C LEU A 168 -46.43 -6.65 -7.70
N LEU A 169 -45.52 -5.84 -7.17
CA LEU A 169 -45.19 -5.87 -5.75
C LEU A 169 -44.80 -4.48 -5.24
N GLN A 170 -45.12 -4.21 -3.97
CA GLN A 170 -44.82 -2.96 -3.27
C GLN A 170 -44.50 -3.28 -1.81
N ALA A 171 -43.40 -2.73 -1.29
CA ALA A 171 -42.97 -2.93 0.08
C ALA A 171 -43.19 -1.66 0.92
N PHE A 172 -43.42 -1.84 2.22
CA PHE A 172 -43.56 -0.75 3.19
C PHE A 172 -42.91 -1.14 4.51
N THR A 173 -42.26 -0.19 5.16
CA THR A 173 -41.79 -0.35 6.55
C THR A 173 -42.55 0.57 7.49
N THR A 174 -42.65 0.16 8.75
CA THR A 174 -43.11 1.02 9.85
C THR A 174 -42.21 0.81 11.05
N GLN A 175 -42.23 1.78 11.98
CA GLN A 175 -41.75 1.54 13.33
C GLN A 175 -42.49 0.35 13.97
N PRO A 176 -41.87 -0.42 14.88
CA PRO A 176 -42.49 -1.60 15.48
C PRO A 176 -43.84 -1.28 16.15
N GLY A 177 -44.91 -1.93 15.69
CA GLY A 177 -46.27 -1.73 16.20
C GLY A 177 -46.94 -0.41 15.80
N SER A 178 -46.28 0.42 14.97
CA SER A 178 -46.86 1.65 14.42
C SER A 178 -47.73 1.35 13.21
N MET A 179 -48.74 2.21 13.00
CA MET A 179 -49.56 2.20 11.79
C MET A 179 -49.04 3.17 10.73
N ILE A 180 -48.09 4.04 11.08
CA ILE A 180 -47.55 5.07 10.20
C ILE A 180 -46.47 4.47 9.32
N ILE A 181 -46.65 4.57 8.00
CA ILE A 181 -45.65 4.19 6.99
C ILE A 181 -44.41 5.07 7.16
N ALA A 182 -43.28 4.43 7.45
CA ALA A 182 -41.97 5.07 7.52
C ALA A 182 -41.40 5.25 6.11
N ASP A 183 -41.37 4.15 5.33
CA ASP A 183 -40.86 4.12 3.97
C ASP A 183 -41.71 3.22 3.04
N ARG A 184 -41.59 3.42 1.72
CA ARG A 184 -42.28 2.67 0.67
C ARG A 184 -41.35 2.42 -0.53
N LEU A 185 -41.38 1.20 -1.09
CA LEU A 185 -40.64 0.84 -2.29
C LEU A 185 -41.56 0.20 -3.35
N GLY A 186 -41.58 0.75 -4.56
CA GLY A 186 -42.43 0.31 -5.66
C GLY A 186 -43.72 1.13 -5.81
N PRO A 187 -44.68 0.69 -6.64
CA PRO A 187 -44.85 -0.67 -7.16
C PRO A 187 -43.92 -1.01 -8.33
N VAL A 188 -43.52 -2.28 -8.44
CA VAL A 188 -42.65 -2.78 -9.54
C VAL A 188 -43.08 -4.17 -10.01
N SER A 189 -42.82 -4.50 -11.27
CA SER A 189 -43.04 -5.83 -11.81
C SER A 189 -41.95 -6.82 -11.40
N SER A 190 -42.34 -8.04 -11.08
CA SER A 190 -41.44 -9.16 -10.77
C SER A 190 -40.47 -9.55 -11.91
N ASP A 191 -40.72 -9.09 -13.13
CA ASP A 191 -39.88 -9.27 -14.33
C ASP A 191 -39.31 -7.96 -14.88
N ALA A 192 -39.37 -6.87 -14.10
CA ALA A 192 -38.74 -5.60 -14.47
C ALA A 192 -37.24 -5.80 -14.78
N LEU A 193 -36.73 -5.08 -15.78
CA LEU A 193 -35.32 -5.05 -16.08
C LEU A 193 -34.56 -4.39 -14.91
N PRO A 194 -33.36 -4.90 -14.55
CA PRO A 194 -32.60 -4.32 -13.46
C PRO A 194 -32.17 -2.88 -13.81
N PRO A 195 -32.28 -1.93 -12.86
CA PRO A 195 -31.70 -0.61 -13.01
C PRO A 195 -30.16 -0.70 -13.08
N PRO A 196 -29.45 0.31 -13.61
CA PRO A 196 -27.99 0.26 -13.75
C PRO A 196 -27.25 0.14 -12.42
N ARG A 197 -26.01 -0.35 -12.47
CA ARG A 197 -25.16 -0.53 -11.28
C ARG A 197 -24.36 0.74 -10.96
N ALA A 198 -24.05 0.92 -9.68
CA ALA A 198 -23.03 1.84 -9.21
C ALA A 198 -21.63 1.33 -9.62
N SER A 199 -20.87 2.08 -10.42
CA SER A 199 -19.50 1.71 -10.77
C SER A 199 -18.55 2.12 -9.65
N LEU A 200 -17.85 1.14 -9.06
CA LEU A 200 -16.96 1.32 -7.91
C LEU A 200 -15.53 0.87 -8.25
N LEU A 201 -14.54 1.71 -7.95
CA LEU A 201 -13.13 1.36 -8.02
C LEU A 201 -12.51 1.47 -6.61
N LEU A 202 -11.91 0.38 -6.13
CA LEU A 202 -11.20 0.35 -4.84
C LEU A 202 -9.70 0.57 -5.06
N VAL A 203 -9.13 1.61 -4.47
CA VAL A 203 -7.78 2.10 -4.76
C VAL A 203 -7.02 2.42 -3.48
N PHE A 204 -5.85 1.82 -3.32
CA PHE A 204 -5.00 2.01 -2.14
C PHE A 204 -3.57 2.37 -2.52
N TRP A 205 -2.98 3.34 -1.81
CA TRP A 205 -1.53 3.63 -1.84
C TRP A 205 -0.95 3.54 -0.42
N ASN A 206 0.36 3.73 -0.28
CA ASN A 206 1.13 3.39 0.91
C ASN A 206 0.86 1.93 1.34
N THR A 207 0.78 1.04 0.34
CA THR A 207 0.28 -0.32 0.57
C THR A 207 1.27 -1.21 1.30
N PHE A 208 2.56 -1.06 1.02
CA PHE A 208 3.61 -1.87 1.63
C PHE A 208 4.99 -1.17 1.76
N PRO A 209 5.10 0.03 2.36
CA PRO A 209 6.40 0.68 2.55
C PRO A 209 7.29 -0.12 3.51
N ALA A 210 8.29 -0.83 2.98
CA ALA A 210 9.14 -1.74 3.75
C ALA A 210 10.62 -1.67 3.36
N TYR A 211 11.44 -1.06 4.21
CA TYR A 211 12.89 -0.98 4.02
C TYR A 211 13.66 -1.95 4.91
N THR A 212 13.09 -2.41 6.01
CA THR A 212 13.69 -3.35 6.97
C THR A 212 12.81 -4.60 7.16
N PRO A 213 13.34 -5.72 7.68
CA PRO A 213 12.51 -6.84 8.13
C PRO A 213 11.40 -6.44 9.10
N ALA A 214 11.69 -5.53 10.04
CA ALA A 214 10.71 -5.03 11.00
C ALA A 214 9.54 -4.31 10.32
N GLN A 215 9.83 -3.41 9.39
CA GLN A 215 8.80 -2.72 8.62
C GLN A 215 8.01 -3.68 7.74
N ALA A 216 8.69 -4.61 7.06
CA ALA A 216 8.00 -5.62 6.24
C ALA A 216 6.99 -6.41 7.08
N LEU A 217 7.41 -6.92 8.24
CA LEU A 217 6.55 -7.69 9.14
C LEU A 217 5.38 -6.85 9.69
N ARG A 218 5.67 -5.62 10.14
CA ARG A 218 4.69 -4.70 10.70
C ARG A 218 3.64 -4.24 9.66
N THR A 219 4.07 -3.97 8.43
CA THR A 219 3.17 -3.55 7.36
C THR A 219 2.39 -4.73 6.76
N TRP A 220 2.88 -5.96 6.93
CA TRP A 220 2.18 -7.18 6.50
C TRP A 220 1.04 -7.57 7.43
N SER A 221 1.35 -7.77 8.72
CA SER A 221 0.37 -8.08 9.77
C SER A 221 0.92 -7.66 11.13
N GLY A 222 1.02 -6.35 11.32
CA GLY A 222 1.55 -5.71 12.50
C GLY A 222 0.60 -5.74 13.69
N ALA A 223 1.17 -5.81 14.89
CA ALA A 223 0.46 -5.69 16.15
C ALA A 223 0.44 -4.22 16.59
N HIS A 224 -0.75 -3.72 16.96
CA HIS A 224 -0.94 -2.33 17.36
C HIS A 224 -0.36 -1.34 16.33
N ALA A 225 -0.59 -1.66 15.05
CA ALA A 225 -0.03 -0.90 13.92
C ALA A 225 -1.08 -0.07 13.19
N GLY A 226 -2.37 -0.37 13.39
CA GLY A 226 -3.46 0.38 12.78
C GLY A 226 -3.80 1.68 13.53
N PRO A 227 -4.59 2.57 12.93
CA PRO A 227 -4.94 3.87 13.50
C PRO A 227 -5.61 3.81 14.89
N GLY A 228 -6.32 2.72 15.20
CA GLY A 228 -6.95 2.48 16.50
C GLY A 228 -6.13 1.59 17.45
N GLY A 229 -4.89 1.23 17.10
CA GLY A 229 -4.06 0.31 17.85
C GLY A 229 -4.44 -1.17 17.68
N GLU A 230 -5.18 -1.51 16.62
CA GLU A 230 -5.54 -2.88 16.25
C GLU A 230 -4.41 -3.62 15.52
N ARG A 231 -4.65 -4.91 15.23
CA ARG A 231 -3.80 -5.69 14.32
C ARG A 231 -4.11 -5.28 12.89
N PHE A 232 -3.06 -5.01 12.11
CA PHE A 232 -3.20 -4.22 10.89
C PHE A 232 -2.14 -4.59 9.85
N GLY A 233 -2.51 -4.59 8.57
CA GLY A 233 -1.56 -4.70 7.48
C GLY A 233 -2.16 -5.23 6.19
N LEU A 234 -1.36 -5.22 5.12
CA LEU A 234 -1.78 -5.61 3.77
C LEU A 234 -2.38 -7.03 3.74
N HIS A 235 -1.91 -7.94 4.60
CA HIS A 235 -2.42 -9.31 4.69
C HIS A 235 -3.94 -9.36 4.84
N HIS A 236 -4.49 -8.50 5.70
CA HIS A 236 -5.90 -8.49 6.06
C HIS A 236 -6.80 -8.00 4.92
N LEU A 237 -6.36 -6.98 4.19
CA LEU A 237 -7.03 -6.54 2.97
C LEU A 237 -7.04 -7.66 1.93
N LEU A 238 -5.90 -8.33 1.71
CA LEU A 238 -5.80 -9.42 0.73
C LEU A 238 -6.64 -10.64 1.13
N GLU A 239 -6.75 -10.97 2.40
CA GLU A 239 -7.63 -12.04 2.90
C GLU A 239 -9.11 -11.71 2.63
N ALA A 240 -9.51 -10.45 2.89
CA ALA A 240 -10.86 -9.98 2.59
C ALA A 240 -11.16 -10.05 1.08
N VAL A 241 -10.21 -9.65 0.23
CA VAL A 241 -10.29 -9.75 -1.24
C VAL A 241 -10.48 -11.20 -1.69
N VAL A 242 -9.69 -12.14 -1.14
CA VAL A 242 -9.83 -13.58 -1.44
C VAL A 242 -11.21 -14.10 -1.05
N THR A 243 -11.68 -13.71 0.13
CA THR A 243 -12.92 -14.25 0.72
C THR A 243 -14.17 -13.73 0.02
N THR A 244 -14.12 -12.48 -0.45
CA THR A 244 -15.28 -11.77 -1.01
C THR A 244 -15.27 -11.69 -2.53
N GLU A 245 -14.14 -12.03 -3.16
CA GLU A 245 -13.91 -11.90 -4.61
C GLU A 245 -14.11 -10.46 -5.13
N VAL A 246 -14.00 -9.45 -4.25
CA VAL A 246 -14.05 -8.04 -4.63
C VAL A 246 -12.65 -7.57 -5.03
N PRO A 247 -12.42 -7.12 -6.27
CA PRO A 247 -11.11 -6.69 -6.72
C PRO A 247 -10.68 -5.36 -6.10
N VAL A 248 -9.37 -5.19 -5.90
CA VAL A 248 -8.77 -3.93 -5.44
C VAL A 248 -7.55 -3.55 -6.29
N THR A 249 -7.24 -2.26 -6.30
CA THR A 249 -6.05 -1.70 -6.98
C THR A 249 -5.03 -1.27 -5.93
N LEU A 250 -3.81 -1.81 -6.01
CA LEU A 250 -2.70 -1.46 -5.12
C LEU A 250 -1.66 -0.64 -5.91
N LEU A 251 -1.63 0.67 -5.67
CA LEU A 251 -0.96 1.62 -6.55
C LEU A 251 0.57 1.51 -6.53
N ASP A 252 1.16 1.23 -5.38
CA ASP A 252 2.61 1.34 -5.13
C ASP A 252 3.26 0.04 -4.61
N VAL A 253 2.51 -1.07 -4.60
CA VAL A 253 3.05 -2.37 -4.15
C VAL A 253 4.19 -2.87 -5.06
N LYS A 254 4.27 -2.34 -6.29
CA LYS A 254 5.33 -2.60 -7.27
C LYS A 254 6.56 -1.71 -7.10
N ALA A 255 6.58 -0.79 -6.12
CA ALA A 255 7.79 -0.05 -5.81
C ALA A 255 8.92 -1.01 -5.37
N PRO A 256 10.19 -0.73 -5.70
CA PRO A 256 11.30 -1.64 -5.41
C PRO A 256 11.39 -2.07 -3.94
N GLU A 257 11.21 -1.14 -3.00
CA GLU A 257 11.18 -1.39 -1.55
C GLU A 257 10.07 -2.36 -1.15
N SER A 258 8.85 -2.15 -1.66
CA SER A 258 7.70 -3.01 -1.42
C SER A 258 7.96 -4.44 -1.90
N LEU A 259 8.47 -4.59 -3.13
CA LEU A 259 8.78 -5.89 -3.72
C LEU A 259 9.88 -6.63 -2.97
N ARG A 260 10.93 -5.92 -2.54
CA ARG A 260 12.02 -6.50 -1.75
C ARG A 260 11.52 -7.04 -0.42
N GLY A 261 10.70 -6.27 0.29
CA GLY A 261 10.07 -6.68 1.54
C GLY A 261 9.12 -7.87 1.35
N LEU A 262 8.24 -7.83 0.35
CA LEU A 262 7.30 -8.92 0.06
C LEU A 262 8.01 -10.22 -0.36
N GLU A 263 9.09 -10.13 -1.13
CA GLU A 263 9.90 -11.31 -1.47
C GLU A 263 10.62 -11.85 -0.24
N TYR A 264 11.14 -10.97 0.62
CA TYR A 264 11.76 -11.39 1.88
C TYR A 264 10.79 -12.17 2.77
N LEU A 265 9.51 -11.77 2.81
CA LEU A 265 8.44 -12.50 3.51
C LEU A 265 7.87 -13.69 2.72
N GLY A 266 8.21 -13.85 1.44
CA GLY A 266 7.71 -14.94 0.59
C GLY A 266 6.29 -14.75 0.06
N HIS A 267 5.78 -13.51 -0.04
CA HIS A 267 4.40 -13.20 -0.45
C HIS A 267 4.22 -12.83 -1.93
N ILE A 268 5.30 -12.72 -2.72
CA ILE A 268 5.20 -12.48 -4.18
C ILE A 268 4.30 -13.51 -4.90
N PRO A 269 4.37 -14.83 -4.63
CA PRO A 269 3.49 -15.81 -5.28
C PRO A 269 2.00 -15.58 -4.99
N GLN A 270 1.65 -15.05 -3.81
CA GLN A 270 0.27 -14.70 -3.47
C GLN A 270 -0.23 -13.55 -4.35
N LEU A 271 0.58 -12.51 -4.54
CA LEU A 271 0.23 -11.38 -5.41
C LEU A 271 0.06 -11.81 -6.87
N GLN A 272 0.97 -12.65 -7.39
CA GLN A 272 0.87 -13.20 -8.74
C GLN A 272 -0.44 -13.99 -8.94
N GLU A 273 -0.81 -14.82 -7.97
CA GLU A 273 -2.04 -15.62 -8.04
C GLU A 273 -3.30 -14.76 -8.01
N LEU A 274 -3.32 -13.72 -7.17
CA LEU A 274 -4.45 -12.78 -7.08
C LEU A 274 -4.57 -11.92 -8.33
N GLN A 275 -3.45 -11.45 -8.88
CA GLN A 275 -3.41 -10.73 -10.15
C GLN A 275 -3.94 -11.61 -11.30
N ARG A 276 -3.50 -12.88 -11.36
CA ARG A 276 -3.96 -13.85 -12.37
C ARG A 276 -5.47 -14.12 -12.28
N LYS A 277 -6.06 -14.05 -11.08
CA LYS A 277 -7.50 -14.18 -10.84
C LYS A 277 -8.29 -12.91 -11.16
N GLY A 278 -7.62 -11.79 -11.47
CA GLY A 278 -8.28 -10.49 -11.67
C GLY A 278 -8.76 -9.84 -10.37
N LEU A 279 -8.28 -10.31 -9.21
CA LEU A 279 -8.64 -9.76 -7.89
C LEU A 279 -7.70 -8.63 -7.45
N LEU A 280 -6.52 -8.51 -8.08
CA LEU A 280 -5.61 -7.40 -7.89
C LEU A 280 -5.25 -6.77 -9.23
N ASP A 281 -5.44 -5.46 -9.33
CA ASP A 281 -4.80 -4.64 -10.36
C ASP A 281 -3.57 -3.96 -9.73
N LEU A 282 -2.43 -4.10 -10.39
CA LEU A 282 -1.12 -3.65 -9.89
C LEU A 282 -0.51 -2.69 -10.92
N PRO A 283 -0.80 -1.38 -10.87
CA PRO A 283 -0.15 -0.38 -11.70
C PRO A 283 1.38 -0.40 -11.56
N ASP A 284 2.09 -0.05 -12.63
CA ASP A 284 3.51 0.30 -12.47
C ASP A 284 3.55 1.62 -11.68
N ALA A 285 4.55 1.83 -10.84
CA ALA A 285 4.57 2.96 -9.91
C ALA A 285 5.87 3.75 -10.05
N LEU A 286 5.78 5.08 -10.17
CA LEU A 286 6.95 5.91 -9.89
C LEU A 286 7.23 5.90 -8.39
N PRO A 287 8.48 6.18 -7.96
CA PRO A 287 8.78 6.33 -6.54
C PRO A 287 7.78 7.29 -5.88
N ILE A 288 7.32 6.94 -4.67
CA ILE A 288 6.42 7.81 -3.92
C ILE A 288 7.12 9.16 -3.76
N GLY A 289 6.40 10.21 -4.14
CA GLY A 289 6.86 11.58 -4.07
C GLY A 289 7.59 12.10 -5.29
N PHE A 290 7.76 11.30 -6.32
CA PHE A 290 8.54 11.69 -7.50
C PHE A 290 8.00 12.98 -8.14
N PRO A 291 8.79 14.08 -8.17
CA PRO A 291 8.29 15.41 -8.49
C PRO A 291 8.29 15.66 -10.01
N MET A 292 7.38 15.01 -10.75
CA MET A 292 7.41 14.95 -12.22
C MET A 292 7.63 16.32 -12.88
N SER A 293 6.93 17.36 -12.42
CA SER A 293 6.99 18.72 -13.02
C SER A 293 8.34 19.43 -12.93
N THR A 294 9.27 18.87 -12.15
CA THR A 294 10.63 19.42 -12.00
C THR A 294 11.69 18.56 -12.66
N GLN A 295 11.29 17.44 -13.26
CA GLN A 295 12.20 16.45 -13.82
C GLN A 295 12.24 16.55 -15.35
N PRO A 296 13.42 16.44 -15.98
CA PRO A 296 13.50 16.28 -17.43
C PRO A 296 12.78 15.01 -17.90
N GLU A 297 12.19 15.06 -19.10
CA GLU A 297 11.49 13.94 -19.75
C GLU A 297 12.28 12.61 -19.68
N TRP A 298 13.57 12.63 -19.98
CA TRP A 298 14.41 11.42 -19.98
C TRP A 298 14.57 10.79 -18.59
N VAL A 299 14.48 11.58 -17.52
CA VAL A 299 14.49 11.11 -16.11
C VAL A 299 13.17 10.41 -15.80
N ILE A 300 12.04 11.00 -16.21
CA ILE A 300 10.70 10.41 -16.06
C ILE A 300 10.65 9.06 -16.79
N ARG A 301 11.15 9.01 -18.03
CA ARG A 301 11.23 7.77 -18.83
C ARG A 301 12.12 6.72 -18.16
N HIS A 302 13.27 7.11 -17.60
CA HIS A 302 14.15 6.19 -16.88
C HIS A 302 13.46 5.62 -15.64
N ALA A 303 12.86 6.48 -14.79
CA ALA A 303 12.17 6.06 -13.58
C ALA A 303 11.01 5.08 -13.88
N ALA A 304 10.18 5.39 -14.89
CA ALA A 304 9.09 4.52 -15.33
C ALA A 304 9.60 3.18 -15.89
N ALA A 305 10.66 3.19 -16.69
CA ALA A 305 11.25 1.96 -17.25
C ALA A 305 11.90 1.09 -16.17
N SER A 306 12.56 1.70 -15.18
CA SER A 306 13.18 1.02 -14.05
C SER A 306 12.12 0.34 -13.17
N ALA A 307 11.05 1.06 -12.79
CA ALA A 307 9.94 0.51 -12.04
C ALA A 307 9.30 -0.71 -12.73
N ARG A 308 9.02 -0.59 -14.04
CA ARG A 308 8.48 -1.70 -14.84
C ARG A 308 9.42 -2.89 -14.91
N THR A 309 10.73 -2.64 -15.09
CA THR A 309 11.75 -3.69 -15.16
C THR A 309 11.87 -4.43 -13.82
N SER A 310 11.84 -3.70 -12.71
CA SER A 310 11.84 -4.27 -11.36
C SER A 310 10.65 -5.21 -11.15
N ALA A 311 9.43 -4.74 -11.43
CA ALA A 311 8.22 -5.57 -11.30
C ALA A 311 8.28 -6.86 -12.15
N LEU A 312 8.80 -6.77 -13.38
CA LEU A 312 8.99 -7.93 -14.26
C LEU A 312 10.02 -8.93 -13.70
N ALA A 313 11.08 -8.45 -13.04
CA ALA A 313 12.09 -9.31 -12.43
C ALA A 313 11.53 -10.17 -11.28
N TYR A 314 10.45 -9.70 -10.65
CA TYR A 314 9.65 -10.43 -9.66
C TYR A 314 8.52 -11.27 -10.26
N GLY A 315 8.43 -11.36 -11.59
CA GLY A 315 7.41 -12.16 -12.28
C GLY A 315 6.00 -11.56 -12.26
N LEU A 316 5.84 -10.29 -11.89
CA LEU A 316 4.56 -9.58 -12.00
C LEU A 316 4.34 -9.14 -13.44
N THR A 317 3.08 -9.01 -13.86
CA THR A 317 2.78 -8.58 -15.23
C THR A 317 2.97 -7.07 -15.39
N ALA A 318 3.40 -6.68 -16.58
CA ALA A 318 3.53 -5.27 -16.94
C ALA A 318 2.15 -4.61 -17.04
N SER A 319 1.98 -3.43 -16.43
CA SER A 319 0.67 -2.76 -16.41
C SER A 319 0.52 -1.74 -17.56
N PRO A 320 -0.68 -1.56 -18.14
CA PRO A 320 -0.99 -0.39 -18.96
C PRO A 320 -1.31 0.85 -18.10
N VAL A 321 -1.23 0.75 -16.78
CA VAL A 321 -1.56 1.81 -15.82
C VAL A 321 -0.32 2.23 -15.04
N LEU A 322 -0.14 3.54 -14.89
CA LEU A 322 0.91 4.15 -14.06
C LEU A 322 0.27 4.77 -12.79
N ALA A 323 0.92 4.65 -11.64
CA ALA A 323 0.50 5.31 -10.42
C ALA A 323 1.45 6.45 -10.03
N LEU A 324 0.85 7.61 -9.69
CA LEU A 324 1.51 8.82 -9.18
C LEU A 324 0.81 9.26 -7.87
N PRO A 325 0.95 8.51 -6.77
CA PRO A 325 0.09 8.66 -5.59
C PRO A 325 0.22 10.00 -4.86
N SER A 326 1.29 10.77 -5.07
CA SER A 326 1.68 11.84 -4.15
C SER A 326 2.20 13.12 -4.80
N SER A 327 2.21 13.22 -6.13
CA SER A 327 2.67 14.43 -6.82
C SER A 327 1.61 14.90 -7.82
N PRO A 328 0.97 16.07 -7.60
CA PRO A 328 0.15 16.67 -8.63
C PRO A 328 1.05 17.09 -9.79
N PHE A 329 0.68 16.70 -10.99
CA PHE A 329 1.36 17.11 -12.22
C PHE A 329 0.71 18.35 -12.82
N ASP A 330 1.46 19.03 -13.68
CA ASP A 330 0.88 19.91 -14.69
C ASP A 330 0.56 19.13 -15.98
N THR A 331 -0.24 19.73 -16.85
CA THR A 331 -0.63 19.11 -18.13
C THR A 331 0.54 18.90 -19.08
N GLU A 332 1.63 19.68 -18.95
CA GLU A 332 2.83 19.54 -19.78
C GLU A 332 3.60 18.25 -19.42
N SER A 333 3.80 17.99 -18.13
CA SER A 333 4.47 16.79 -17.61
C SER A 333 3.72 15.49 -17.94
N LEU A 334 2.40 15.56 -18.14
CA LEU A 334 1.63 14.42 -18.63
C LEU A 334 1.97 14.06 -20.07
N SER A 335 2.31 15.04 -20.91
CA SER A 335 2.66 14.79 -22.31
C SER A 335 3.92 13.92 -22.44
N ASP A 336 4.86 14.04 -21.48
CA ASP A 336 6.05 13.20 -21.40
C ASP A 336 5.71 11.70 -21.19
N LEU A 337 4.52 11.40 -20.67
CA LEU A 337 4.04 10.03 -20.47
C LEU A 337 3.31 9.47 -21.70
N GLU A 338 2.90 10.29 -22.68
CA GLU A 338 2.07 9.85 -23.81
C GLU A 338 2.80 8.91 -24.78
N ASP A 339 4.13 8.98 -24.79
CA ASP A 339 5.00 8.10 -25.56
C ASP A 339 5.39 6.80 -24.83
N LEU A 340 5.01 6.67 -23.55
CA LEU A 340 5.22 5.47 -22.76
C LEU A 340 4.09 4.45 -23.01
N PRO A 341 4.28 3.16 -22.66
CA PRO A 341 3.28 2.12 -22.93
C PRO A 341 2.00 2.22 -22.08
N TYR A 342 1.79 3.32 -21.37
CA TYR A 342 0.65 3.53 -20.49
C TYR A 342 -0.59 4.01 -21.27
N ARG A 343 -1.75 3.77 -20.69
CA ARG A 343 -3.08 4.18 -21.17
C ARG A 343 -3.84 4.93 -20.10
N MET A 344 -3.56 4.63 -18.83
CA MET A 344 -4.15 5.34 -17.70
C MET A 344 -3.09 5.75 -16.69
N VAL A 345 -3.38 6.81 -15.95
CA VAL A 345 -2.57 7.28 -14.83
C VAL A 345 -3.45 7.61 -13.63
N PHE A 346 -3.05 7.14 -12.45
CA PHE A 346 -3.62 7.60 -11.18
C PHE A 346 -2.85 8.81 -10.68
N SER A 347 -3.54 9.86 -10.25
CA SER A 347 -2.89 11.05 -9.69
C SER A 347 -3.82 11.84 -8.77
N PRO A 348 -3.27 12.54 -7.75
CA PRO A 348 -4.04 13.56 -7.07
C PRO A 348 -4.40 14.64 -8.09
N LEU A 349 -5.69 14.95 -8.21
CA LEU A 349 -6.14 16.11 -8.98
C LEU A 349 -6.46 17.26 -8.01
N PRO A 350 -5.81 18.42 -8.17
CA PRO A 350 -6.02 19.63 -7.36
C PRO A 350 -7.22 20.47 -7.83
N ILE A 351 -8.10 19.86 -8.62
CA ILE A 351 -9.44 20.40 -8.88
C ILE A 351 -10.12 20.48 -7.51
N ASN A 352 -10.94 21.52 -7.25
CA ASN A 352 -11.71 21.70 -6.01
C ASN A 352 -12.61 20.48 -5.72
N ALA A 353 -12.03 19.36 -5.30
CA ALA A 353 -12.66 18.12 -4.89
C ALA A 353 -13.12 18.21 -3.43
N THR A 354 -13.17 19.43 -2.87
CA THR A 354 -13.95 19.67 -1.68
C THR A 354 -15.43 19.47 -2.04
N LEU A 355 -15.94 18.26 -1.77
CA LEU A 355 -17.33 17.89 -1.46
C LEU A 355 -18.01 16.85 -2.37
N ASP A 356 -17.47 16.45 -3.53
CA ASP A 356 -18.09 15.39 -4.36
C ASP A 356 -17.22 14.10 -4.42
N PRO A 357 -17.64 13.03 -3.72
CA PRO A 357 -16.96 11.74 -3.72
C PRO A 357 -17.24 10.89 -4.97
N THR A 358 -18.17 11.33 -5.84
CA THR A 358 -18.26 10.80 -7.21
C THR A 358 -17.30 11.57 -8.11
N THR A 359 -16.49 10.82 -8.86
CA THR A 359 -15.49 11.41 -9.73
C THR A 359 -15.76 11.08 -11.19
N HIS A 360 -15.14 11.85 -12.07
CA HIS A 360 -15.12 11.58 -13.50
C HIS A 360 -13.72 11.17 -13.91
N LEU A 361 -13.64 10.25 -14.87
CA LEU A 361 -12.39 10.02 -15.57
C LEU A 361 -12.10 11.24 -16.45
N PHE A 362 -10.83 11.63 -16.53
CA PHE A 362 -10.38 12.67 -17.44
C PHE A 362 -9.50 12.08 -18.54
N HIS A 363 -9.36 12.74 -19.67
CA HIS A 363 -8.43 12.33 -20.72
C HIS A 363 -7.63 13.49 -21.30
N THR A 364 -6.41 13.17 -21.71
CA THR A 364 -5.63 13.93 -22.69
C THR A 364 -5.82 13.29 -24.08
N ASP A 365 -4.97 13.60 -25.05
CA ASP A 365 -5.02 13.00 -26.39
C ASP A 365 -4.81 11.46 -26.35
N ARG A 366 -4.04 10.95 -25.38
CA ARG A 366 -3.67 9.51 -25.33
C ARG A 366 -3.78 8.84 -23.95
N LEU A 367 -3.93 9.61 -22.88
CA LEU A 367 -3.98 9.09 -21.50
C LEU A 367 -5.31 9.36 -20.84
N ILE A 368 -5.80 8.41 -20.06
CA ILE A 368 -6.92 8.59 -19.14
C ILE A 368 -6.36 8.84 -17.74
N VAL A 369 -6.77 9.94 -17.11
CA VAL A 369 -6.43 10.26 -15.73
C VAL A 369 -7.55 9.78 -14.82
N ILE A 370 -7.21 8.97 -13.83
CA ILE A 370 -8.09 8.56 -12.73
C ILE A 370 -7.71 9.38 -11.49
N PRO A 371 -8.61 10.21 -10.96
CA PRO A 371 -8.35 10.94 -9.72
C PRO A 371 -8.22 9.98 -8.54
N LEU A 372 -7.27 10.24 -7.65
CA LEU A 372 -7.16 9.50 -6.39
C LEU A 372 -8.33 9.84 -5.45
N PRO A 373 -8.82 8.86 -4.66
CA PRO A 373 -9.78 9.15 -3.61
C PRO A 373 -9.14 9.97 -2.48
N GLU A 374 -9.95 10.63 -1.67
CA GLU A 374 -9.48 11.27 -0.44
C GLU A 374 -9.16 10.22 0.63
N THR A 375 -8.10 10.45 1.41
CA THR A 375 -7.82 9.66 2.63
C THR A 375 -8.74 10.14 3.74
N ASP A 376 -9.68 9.29 4.16
CA ASP A 376 -10.65 9.62 5.20
C ASP A 376 -10.69 8.51 6.27
N LEU A 377 -10.08 8.81 7.42
CA LEU A 377 -10.00 7.88 8.55
C LEU A 377 -11.39 7.54 9.11
N GLU A 378 -12.27 8.54 9.27
CA GLU A 378 -13.60 8.36 9.86
C GLU A 378 -14.48 7.49 8.94
N ARG A 379 -14.51 7.79 7.64
CA ARG A 379 -15.28 6.99 6.68
C ARG A 379 -14.70 5.60 6.45
N SER A 380 -13.38 5.44 6.57
CA SER A 380 -12.76 4.11 6.46
C SER A 380 -13.06 3.20 7.65
N ALA A 381 -13.43 3.76 8.80
CA ALA A 381 -13.85 2.97 9.96
C ALA A 381 -15.05 2.08 9.67
N GLY A 382 -15.87 2.47 8.68
CA GLY A 382 -17.13 1.81 8.35
C GLY A 382 -18.19 2.08 9.41
N HIS A 383 -19.35 1.43 9.25
CA HIS A 383 -20.28 1.21 10.36
C HIS A 383 -20.09 -0.23 10.87
N ASP A 384 -20.72 -0.63 11.98
CA ASP A 384 -20.45 -1.89 12.69
C ASP A 384 -20.59 -3.15 11.79
N HIS A 385 -21.25 -3.01 10.63
CA HIS A 385 -21.68 -4.07 9.73
C HIS A 385 -21.31 -3.86 8.24
N GLY A 386 -20.45 -2.90 7.88
CA GLY A 386 -20.06 -2.71 6.46
C GLY A 386 -19.55 -1.31 6.13
N LEU A 387 -19.77 -0.87 4.89
CA LEU A 387 -19.40 0.48 4.46
C LEU A 387 -20.03 1.57 5.33
N ALA A 388 -19.35 2.71 5.49
CA ALA A 388 -19.93 3.87 6.15
C ALA A 388 -21.19 4.35 5.41
N LEU A 389 -22.17 4.84 6.16
CA LEU A 389 -23.48 5.24 5.64
C LEU A 389 -23.39 6.24 4.48
N ASP A 390 -22.49 7.21 4.57
CA ASP A 390 -22.24 8.19 3.50
C ASP A 390 -21.87 7.49 2.18
N TRP A 391 -20.97 6.51 2.22
CA TRP A 391 -20.57 5.75 1.03
C TRP A 391 -21.71 4.94 0.42
N ARG A 392 -22.60 4.39 1.27
CA ARG A 392 -23.79 3.69 0.79
C ARG A 392 -24.71 4.63 0.01
N ARG A 393 -24.95 5.83 0.54
CA ARG A 393 -25.75 6.88 -0.12
C ARG A 393 -25.14 7.33 -1.44
N ILE A 394 -23.83 7.59 -1.46
CA ILE A 394 -23.10 8.01 -2.66
C ILE A 394 -23.23 6.96 -3.78
N LEU A 395 -23.04 5.68 -3.46
CA LEU A 395 -23.18 4.59 -4.43
C LEU A 395 -24.63 4.44 -4.90
N LEU A 396 -25.60 4.59 -4.00
CA LEU A 396 -27.02 4.52 -4.33
C LEU A 396 -27.44 5.65 -5.26
N ASP A 397 -27.04 6.88 -4.95
CA ASP A 397 -27.27 8.08 -5.77
C ASP A 397 -26.64 7.91 -7.16
N GLN A 398 -25.45 7.31 -7.26
CA GLN A 398 -24.80 6.99 -8.52
C GLN A 398 -25.61 5.96 -9.34
N ALA A 399 -26.10 4.89 -8.71
CA ALA A 399 -26.87 3.85 -9.41
C ALA A 399 -28.19 4.40 -9.98
N ILE A 400 -28.91 5.20 -9.19
CA ILE A 400 -30.21 5.79 -9.53
C ILE A 400 -30.06 6.98 -10.49
N GLY A 401 -28.96 7.73 -10.36
CA GLY A 401 -28.66 8.91 -11.15
C GLY A 401 -28.65 8.65 -12.66
N SER A 402 -28.93 9.69 -13.44
CA SER A 402 -28.94 9.59 -14.91
C SER A 402 -27.55 9.70 -15.54
N ASP A 403 -26.57 10.26 -14.83
CA ASP A 403 -25.19 10.39 -15.32
C ASP A 403 -24.46 9.04 -15.24
N ARG A 404 -24.13 8.46 -16.40
CA ARG A 404 -23.42 7.18 -16.50
C ARG A 404 -21.91 7.36 -16.67
N THR A 405 -21.41 8.59 -16.53
CA THR A 405 -19.99 8.95 -16.60
C THR A 405 -19.35 9.09 -15.22
N THR A 406 -20.11 8.86 -14.15
CA THR A 406 -19.65 8.91 -12.77
C THR A 406 -19.03 7.58 -12.36
N LEU A 407 -17.90 7.66 -11.69
CA LEU A 407 -17.19 6.55 -11.07
C LEU A 407 -17.02 6.89 -9.59
N THR A 408 -17.39 5.98 -8.69
CA THR A 408 -17.03 6.13 -7.27
C THR A 408 -15.66 5.50 -7.08
N VAL A 409 -14.68 6.31 -6.68
CA VAL A 409 -13.36 5.82 -6.30
C VAL A 409 -13.27 5.89 -4.79
N LEU A 410 -12.98 4.76 -4.16
CA LEU A 410 -12.92 4.62 -2.71
C LEU A 410 -11.59 3.97 -2.31
N GLY A 411 -11.11 4.28 -1.12
CA GLY A 411 -9.93 3.66 -0.53
C GLY A 411 -9.13 4.70 0.19
N GLY A 412 -7.89 4.92 -0.22
CA GLY A 412 -7.03 5.94 0.37
C GLY A 412 -5.60 5.46 0.64
N ASP A 413 -4.90 6.22 1.47
CA ASP A 413 -3.68 5.76 2.14
C ASP A 413 -4.02 4.55 3.03
N LEU A 414 -3.47 3.39 2.69
CA LEU A 414 -3.76 2.16 3.42
C LEU A 414 -3.29 2.22 4.86
N GLN A 415 -2.19 2.94 5.18
CA GLN A 415 -1.65 3.05 6.54
C GLN A 415 -2.44 4.05 7.40
N ALA A 416 -3.10 5.02 6.78
CA ALA A 416 -3.86 6.07 7.47
C ALA A 416 -5.37 5.79 7.53
N THR A 417 -5.81 4.60 7.12
CA THR A 417 -7.22 4.19 7.09
C THR A 417 -7.40 2.82 7.70
N PHE A 418 -8.64 2.42 8.00
CA PHE A 418 -8.94 1.12 8.59
C PHE A 418 -9.10 -0.03 7.59
N TRP A 419 -8.75 0.20 6.31
CA TRP A 419 -8.86 -0.81 5.24
C TRP A 419 -7.89 -1.99 5.40
N ALA A 420 -6.89 -1.86 6.27
CA ALA A 420 -5.95 -2.92 6.63
C ALA A 420 -6.25 -3.57 8.00
N ASP A 421 -7.36 -3.23 8.66
CA ASP A 421 -7.88 -3.98 9.82
C ASP A 421 -8.62 -5.25 9.36
N ALA A 422 -8.38 -6.36 10.04
CA ALA A 422 -8.96 -7.67 9.70
C ALA A 422 -10.50 -7.68 9.68
N THR A 423 -11.13 -7.02 10.65
CA THR A 423 -12.60 -7.06 10.78
C THR A 423 -13.25 -6.09 9.81
N ARG A 424 -12.74 -4.85 9.74
CA ARG A 424 -13.30 -3.78 8.92
C ARG A 424 -13.11 -4.04 7.43
N ALA A 425 -11.94 -4.49 6.99
CA ALA A 425 -11.72 -4.87 5.60
C ALA A 425 -12.69 -5.96 5.15
N GLN A 426 -12.82 -7.02 5.96
CA GLN A 426 -13.74 -8.12 5.69
C GLN A 426 -15.20 -7.66 5.63
N ASN A 427 -15.66 -6.89 6.63
CA ASN A 427 -17.05 -6.42 6.68
C ASN A 427 -17.37 -5.50 5.49
N CYS A 428 -16.50 -4.54 5.17
CA CYS A 428 -16.71 -3.62 4.06
C CYS A 428 -16.76 -4.34 2.71
N LEU A 429 -15.80 -5.23 2.42
CA LEU A 429 -15.78 -5.96 1.14
C LEU A 429 -16.92 -6.99 1.07
N GLN A 430 -17.29 -7.62 2.19
CA GLN A 430 -18.42 -8.54 2.23
C GLN A 430 -19.75 -7.82 1.99
N TRP A 431 -19.89 -6.61 2.53
CA TRP A 431 -21.04 -5.75 2.26
C TRP A 431 -21.12 -5.41 0.77
N ILE A 432 -20.03 -4.95 0.16
CA ILE A 432 -19.96 -4.66 -1.29
C ILE A 432 -20.35 -5.90 -2.12
N ALA A 433 -19.74 -7.06 -1.84
CA ALA A 433 -20.01 -8.30 -2.55
C ALA A 433 -21.47 -8.75 -2.44
N SER A 434 -22.10 -8.44 -1.30
CA SER A 434 -23.48 -8.87 -1.01
C SER A 434 -24.53 -7.99 -1.68
N HIS A 435 -24.17 -6.85 -2.29
CA HIS A 435 -25.09 -5.89 -2.92
C HIS A 435 -24.88 -5.81 -4.45
N PRO A 436 -25.54 -6.68 -5.26
CA PRO A 436 -25.30 -6.77 -6.70
C PRO A 436 -25.58 -5.50 -7.52
N TRP A 437 -26.23 -4.49 -6.94
CA TRP A 437 -26.41 -3.19 -7.58
C TRP A 437 -25.12 -2.36 -7.60
N ILE A 438 -24.05 -2.79 -6.93
CA ILE A 438 -22.69 -2.24 -7.04
C ILE A 438 -21.89 -3.10 -8.01
N ASP A 439 -21.13 -2.48 -8.92
CA ASP A 439 -20.19 -3.09 -9.86
C ASP A 439 -18.75 -2.70 -9.49
N PRO A 440 -18.05 -3.54 -8.70
CA PRO A 440 -16.61 -3.37 -8.49
C PRO A 440 -15.86 -3.55 -9.81
N LEU A 441 -15.04 -2.57 -10.17
CA LEU A 441 -14.27 -2.50 -11.40
C LEU A 441 -12.78 -2.50 -11.09
N THR A 442 -11.99 -2.91 -12.07
CA THR A 442 -10.55 -2.69 -12.14
C THR A 442 -10.19 -1.63 -13.19
N PRO A 443 -9.02 -0.98 -13.09
CA PRO A 443 -8.51 -0.08 -14.13
C PRO A 443 -8.46 -0.76 -15.51
N THR A 444 -8.04 -2.01 -15.57
CA THR A 444 -8.04 -2.79 -16.81
C THR A 444 -9.45 -2.92 -17.41
N GLU A 445 -10.47 -3.12 -16.60
CA GLU A 445 -11.86 -3.12 -17.08
C GLU A 445 -12.35 -1.77 -17.55
N LEU A 446 -11.92 -0.66 -16.92
CA LEU A 446 -12.25 0.69 -17.40
C LEU A 446 -11.70 0.91 -18.82
N ILE A 447 -10.50 0.42 -19.12
CA ILE A 447 -9.91 0.46 -20.48
C ILE A 447 -10.73 -0.41 -21.44
N VAL A 448 -11.01 -1.67 -21.07
CA VAL A 448 -11.69 -2.64 -21.95
C VAL A 448 -13.13 -2.22 -22.25
N ARG A 449 -13.80 -1.60 -21.28
CA ARG A 449 -15.19 -1.12 -21.41
C ARG A 449 -15.29 0.27 -22.06
N ASP A 450 -14.16 0.92 -22.38
CA ASP A 450 -14.10 2.29 -22.90
C ASP A 450 -14.91 3.25 -22.04
N PHE A 451 -14.61 3.26 -20.73
CA PHE A 451 -15.40 4.00 -19.75
C PHE A 451 -15.40 5.51 -20.07
N PRO A 452 -16.56 6.18 -20.03
CA PRO A 452 -16.65 7.59 -20.42
C PRO A 452 -15.71 8.49 -19.62
N SER A 453 -15.01 9.39 -20.32
CA SER A 453 -14.11 10.37 -19.72
C SER A 453 -14.34 11.77 -20.29
N ARG A 454 -13.91 12.79 -19.56
CA ARG A 454 -14.02 14.20 -19.92
C ARG A 454 -12.64 14.75 -20.29
N VAL A 455 -12.58 15.80 -21.11
CA VAL A 455 -11.30 16.46 -21.38
C VAL A 455 -10.71 16.99 -20.07
N LEU A 456 -9.44 16.68 -19.80
CA LEU A 456 -8.74 17.21 -18.64
C LEU A 456 -8.62 18.74 -18.76
N PRO A 457 -9.10 19.52 -17.78
CA PRO A 457 -8.92 20.97 -17.81
C PRO A 457 -7.43 21.32 -17.72
N GLU A 458 -7.02 22.40 -18.40
CA GLU A 458 -5.68 22.94 -18.23
C GLU A 458 -5.42 23.25 -16.75
N TYR A 459 -4.30 22.72 -16.25
CA TYR A 459 -3.96 22.81 -14.86
C TYR A 459 -2.45 22.96 -14.68
N THR A 460 -2.07 23.92 -13.83
CA THR A 460 -0.70 24.14 -13.38
C THR A 460 -0.58 23.79 -11.91
N SER A 461 0.29 22.82 -11.61
CA SER A 461 0.59 22.41 -10.22
C SER A 461 1.04 23.63 -9.40
N PRO A 462 0.58 23.83 -8.14
CA PRO A 462 1.16 24.85 -7.30
C PRO A 462 2.65 24.55 -7.20
N LEU A 463 3.46 25.53 -7.58
CA LEU A 463 4.90 25.44 -7.41
C LEU A 463 5.19 24.99 -5.97
N LEU A 464 5.88 23.85 -5.84
CA LEU A 464 6.45 23.38 -4.58
C LEU A 464 7.29 24.53 -3.97
N PRO A 465 7.50 24.59 -2.63
CA PRO A 465 8.30 25.67 -2.06
C PRO A 465 9.66 25.67 -2.77
N PRO A 466 10.35 26.81 -2.89
CA PRO A 466 11.61 26.89 -3.65
C PRO A 466 12.76 26.24 -2.86
N ILE A 467 12.63 24.96 -2.47
CA ILE A 467 13.76 24.15 -2.02
C ILE A 467 14.85 24.16 -3.08
N ALA A 468 14.48 24.28 -4.37
CA ALA A 468 15.39 24.47 -5.48
C ALA A 468 16.35 25.67 -5.30
N ASP A 469 15.95 26.73 -4.57
CA ASP A 469 16.78 27.90 -4.27
C ASP A 469 17.51 27.79 -2.92
N HIS A 470 17.21 26.77 -2.12
CA HIS A 470 17.89 26.50 -0.87
C HIS A 470 19.34 26.03 -1.12
N ILE A 471 20.26 26.41 -0.24
CA ILE A 471 21.66 25.94 -0.27
C ILE A 471 21.79 24.86 0.82
N PRO A 472 22.10 23.61 0.46
CA PRO A 472 22.31 22.51 1.42
C PRO A 472 23.39 22.83 2.48
N TYR A 473 23.46 22.00 3.52
CA TYR A 473 24.43 22.14 4.60
C TYR A 473 25.51 21.05 4.54
N THR A 474 26.74 21.38 4.95
CA THR A 474 27.81 20.41 5.24
C THR A 474 27.59 19.77 6.61
N THR A 475 28.36 18.73 6.94
CA THR A 475 28.26 18.07 8.25
C THR A 475 28.60 18.98 9.44
N ARG A 476 29.18 20.15 9.18
CA ARG A 476 29.55 21.15 10.20
C ARG A 476 28.44 22.15 10.53
N GLY A 477 27.24 22.02 9.98
CA GLY A 477 26.17 22.98 10.26
C GLY A 477 26.24 24.26 9.43
N ARG A 478 26.98 24.27 8.32
CA ARG A 478 27.19 25.46 7.47
C ARG A 478 26.69 25.21 6.06
N PRO A 479 26.19 26.23 5.34
CA PRO A 479 25.89 26.08 3.93
C PRO A 479 27.11 25.56 3.15
N ILE A 480 26.86 24.71 2.15
CA ILE A 480 27.92 24.10 1.33
C ILE A 480 28.82 25.17 0.68
N PRO A 481 30.17 25.02 0.71
CA PRO A 481 31.10 26.02 0.18
C PRO A 481 30.95 26.36 -1.31
N SER A 482 30.47 25.44 -2.13
CA SER A 482 30.18 25.69 -3.55
C SER A 482 29.12 26.78 -3.74
N GLY A 483 28.27 26.99 -2.72
CA GLY A 483 27.13 27.90 -2.76
C GLY A 483 26.06 27.47 -3.75
N PHE A 484 26.12 26.23 -4.25
CA PHE A 484 25.10 25.71 -5.15
C PHE A 484 23.77 25.59 -4.44
N THR A 485 22.71 26.02 -5.11
CA THR A 485 21.36 25.72 -4.67
C THR A 485 21.02 24.26 -4.99
N VAL A 486 19.96 23.72 -4.37
CA VAL A 486 19.48 22.35 -4.65
C VAL A 486 19.23 22.16 -6.15
N GLY A 487 18.62 23.14 -6.84
CA GLY A 487 18.37 23.03 -8.28
C GLY A 487 19.66 23.00 -9.11
N GLN A 488 20.69 23.76 -8.71
CA GLN A 488 22.01 23.73 -9.35
C GLN A 488 22.72 22.40 -9.10
N LEU A 489 22.66 21.89 -7.88
CA LEU A 489 23.22 20.60 -7.49
C LEU A 489 22.52 19.44 -8.23
N GLN A 490 21.19 19.50 -8.35
CA GLN A 490 20.40 18.56 -9.13
C GLN A 490 20.86 18.52 -10.59
N SER A 491 21.11 19.68 -11.20
CA SER A 491 21.66 19.73 -12.57
C SER A 491 23.03 19.06 -12.68
N LYS A 492 23.91 19.19 -11.68
CA LYS A 492 25.22 18.52 -11.69
C LYS A 492 25.10 17.00 -11.62
N VAL A 493 24.21 16.53 -10.77
CA VAL A 493 23.93 15.09 -10.64
C VAL A 493 23.34 14.53 -11.93
N LEU A 494 22.36 15.23 -12.52
CA LEU A 494 21.72 14.82 -13.77
C LEU A 494 22.68 14.82 -14.97
N ASP A 495 23.54 15.83 -15.10
CA ASP A 495 24.58 15.86 -16.12
C ASP A 495 25.52 14.66 -15.98
N SER A 496 25.86 14.29 -14.74
CA SER A 496 26.75 13.16 -14.47
C SER A 496 26.08 11.81 -14.74
N LEU A 497 24.80 11.64 -14.36
CA LEU A 497 23.99 10.46 -14.68
C LEU A 497 23.85 10.25 -16.19
N ALA A 498 23.60 11.32 -16.95
CA ALA A 498 23.45 11.26 -18.40
C ALA A 498 24.73 10.79 -19.12
N ASN A 499 25.90 11.04 -18.53
CA ASN A 499 27.21 10.70 -19.11
C ASN A 499 27.86 9.45 -18.49
N ALA A 500 27.20 8.82 -17.52
CA ALA A 500 27.74 7.67 -16.80
C ALA A 500 27.81 6.42 -17.68
N PRO A 501 28.81 5.54 -17.49
CA PRO A 501 28.84 4.25 -18.17
C PRO A 501 27.67 3.39 -17.68
N PRO A 502 26.99 2.61 -18.56
CA PRO A 502 25.90 1.74 -18.11
C PRO A 502 26.45 0.63 -17.21
N GLY A 503 25.69 0.28 -16.16
CA GLY A 503 26.06 -0.80 -15.24
C GLY A 503 25.46 -0.63 -13.85
N SER A 504 25.68 -1.62 -12.99
CA SER A 504 25.04 -1.67 -11.66
C SER A 504 25.40 -0.49 -10.75
N LEU A 505 26.60 0.09 -10.87
CA LEU A 505 26.97 1.26 -10.07
C LEU A 505 26.23 2.53 -10.51
N THR A 506 25.91 2.65 -11.80
CA THR A 506 25.10 3.75 -12.32
C THR A 506 23.64 3.60 -11.89
N GLU A 507 23.12 2.36 -11.83
CA GLU A 507 21.79 2.10 -11.25
C GLU A 507 21.75 2.42 -9.74
N ILE A 508 22.82 2.17 -8.99
CA ILE A 508 22.94 2.60 -7.58
C ILE A 508 22.93 4.13 -7.48
N ALA A 509 23.61 4.84 -8.39
CA ALA A 509 23.57 6.29 -8.43
C ALA A 509 22.16 6.83 -8.74
N TRP A 510 21.45 6.19 -9.67
CA TRP A 510 20.04 6.47 -9.95
C TRP A 510 19.17 6.28 -8.71
N GLN A 511 19.39 5.19 -7.98
CA GLN A 511 18.64 4.92 -6.76
C GLN A 511 18.85 6.00 -5.69
N ALA A 512 20.11 6.41 -5.47
CA ALA A 512 20.43 7.50 -4.55
C ALA A 512 19.80 8.83 -4.98
N TYR A 513 19.84 9.14 -6.29
CA TYR A 513 19.19 10.32 -6.84
C TYR A 513 17.68 10.31 -6.60
N LEU A 514 17.01 9.21 -6.96
CA LEU A 514 15.56 9.07 -6.79
C LEU A 514 15.14 9.15 -5.32
N ALA A 515 15.91 8.57 -4.40
CA ALA A 515 15.66 8.68 -2.96
C ALA A 515 15.79 10.14 -2.45
N ALA A 516 16.75 10.90 -2.99
CA ALA A 516 16.98 12.30 -2.62
C ALA A 516 15.96 13.27 -3.24
N VAL A 517 15.38 12.97 -4.40
CA VAL A 517 14.35 13.83 -5.03
C VAL A 517 12.92 13.40 -4.72
N ALA A 518 12.72 12.22 -4.13
CA ALA A 518 11.42 11.75 -3.69
C ALA A 518 10.78 12.74 -2.71
N ASP A 519 9.50 13.03 -2.92
CA ASP A 519 8.56 13.75 -2.06
C ASP A 519 9.05 15.15 -1.62
N GLN A 520 8.59 16.14 -2.37
CA GLN A 520 8.75 17.56 -2.08
C GLN A 520 7.52 18.15 -1.35
N THR A 521 6.56 17.32 -0.94
CA THR A 521 5.32 17.78 -0.33
C THR A 521 5.49 17.90 1.18
N CYS A 522 5.19 19.08 1.72
CA CYS A 522 5.07 19.25 3.17
C CYS A 522 3.82 18.51 3.63
N GLY A 523 3.97 17.31 4.19
CA GLY A 523 2.88 16.62 4.86
C GLY A 523 3.06 15.10 4.92
N ILE A 524 2.94 14.57 6.14
CA ILE A 524 2.89 13.15 6.53
C ILE A 524 4.25 12.53 6.83
N LEU A 525 4.73 12.76 8.05
CA LEU A 525 5.68 11.88 8.74
C LEU A 525 5.22 11.46 10.14
N ASP A 526 4.04 11.93 10.56
CA ASP A 526 3.37 11.39 11.72
C ASP A 526 2.11 10.65 11.22
N PRO A 527 2.08 9.31 11.26
CA PRO A 527 0.89 8.53 10.90
C PRO A 527 -0.30 8.80 11.83
N THR A 528 -0.12 9.58 12.91
CA THR A 528 -1.17 10.02 13.83
C THR A 528 -1.56 11.49 13.68
N ALA A 529 -0.81 12.28 12.90
CA ALA A 529 -1.16 13.67 12.63
C ALA A 529 -1.97 13.79 11.33
N PRO A 530 -3.02 14.63 11.29
CA PRO A 530 -3.68 14.95 10.05
C PRO A 530 -2.67 15.55 9.05
N PRO A 531 -2.78 15.24 7.75
CA PRO A 531 -1.92 15.84 6.73
C PRO A 531 -1.97 17.36 6.87
N ILE A 532 -0.80 17.98 7.01
CA ILE A 532 -0.70 19.44 7.08
C ILE A 532 -1.21 19.97 5.73
N PRO A 533 -2.30 20.77 5.69
CA PRO A 533 -2.78 21.33 4.43
C PRO A 533 -1.69 22.19 3.81
N TRP A 534 -1.54 22.13 2.48
CA TRP A 534 -0.59 22.98 1.73
C TRP A 534 -0.69 24.48 2.10
N SER A 535 -1.87 24.95 2.50
CA SER A 535 -2.10 26.32 2.98
C SER A 535 -1.39 26.66 4.30
N GLU A 536 -1.11 25.68 5.15
CA GLU A 536 -0.36 25.81 6.41
C GLU A 536 1.16 25.68 6.20
N CYS A 537 1.58 25.21 5.02
CA CYS A 537 2.98 25.23 4.57
C CYS A 537 3.42 26.63 4.10
N LYS A 538 2.53 27.62 4.18
CA LYS A 538 2.84 29.03 3.91
C LYS A 538 3.51 29.65 5.14
N GLY A 539 4.81 29.45 5.27
CA GLY A 539 5.66 30.06 6.29
C GLY A 539 7.14 29.76 6.05
N GLU A 540 8.04 30.49 6.71
CA GLU A 540 9.51 30.40 6.59
C GLU A 540 10.13 29.05 7.05
N HIS A 541 9.34 27.97 7.16
CA HIS A 541 9.73 26.69 7.73
C HIS A 541 9.67 25.57 6.67
N ILE A 542 10.82 25.25 6.09
CA ILE A 542 11.01 24.06 5.23
C ILE A 542 10.93 22.82 6.12
N HIS A 543 10.18 21.79 5.70
CA HIS A 543 10.06 20.54 6.43
C HIS A 543 11.44 19.85 6.60
N PRO A 544 11.83 19.38 7.80
CA PRO A 544 13.15 18.77 8.05
C PRO A 544 13.55 17.65 7.08
N LEU A 545 12.61 16.77 6.71
CA LEU A 545 12.86 15.71 5.72
C LEU A 545 13.34 16.27 4.37
N LEU A 546 12.77 17.39 3.91
CA LEU A 546 13.17 18.01 2.64
C LEU A 546 14.61 18.53 2.71
N LEU A 547 15.04 19.03 3.87
CA LEU A 547 16.41 19.46 4.09
C LEU A 547 17.38 18.26 4.15
N LEU A 548 17.00 17.17 4.82
CA LEU A 548 17.81 15.93 4.83
C LEU A 548 17.99 15.37 3.40
N ARG A 549 16.92 15.39 2.61
CA ARG A 549 16.94 15.01 1.19
C ARG A 549 17.81 15.91 0.34
N ALA A 550 17.70 17.23 0.53
CA ALA A 550 18.56 18.22 -0.13
C ALA A 550 20.04 17.99 0.18
N ASN A 551 20.39 17.72 1.45
CA ASN A 551 21.76 17.43 1.87
C ASN A 551 22.29 16.09 1.32
N SER A 552 21.41 15.19 0.89
CA SER A 552 21.78 13.86 0.37
C SER A 552 21.93 13.81 -1.15
N LEU A 553 21.59 14.89 -1.86
CA LEU A 553 21.50 14.90 -3.33
C LEU A 553 22.84 14.59 -4.02
N GLY A 554 23.95 15.10 -3.48
CA GLY A 554 25.29 14.88 -4.01
C GLY A 554 25.79 13.43 -3.91
N ARG A 555 25.13 12.58 -3.10
CA ARG A 555 25.57 11.20 -2.82
C ARG A 555 25.58 10.26 -4.02
N ALA A 556 24.92 10.63 -5.12
CA ALA A 556 25.06 9.95 -6.39
C ALA A 556 26.49 10.03 -6.96
N GLY A 557 27.29 11.02 -6.54
CA GLY A 557 28.65 11.27 -7.02
C GLY A 557 29.63 10.12 -6.81
N ALA A 558 29.69 9.55 -5.61
CA ALA A 558 30.58 8.43 -5.29
C ALA A 558 30.34 7.17 -6.17
N PRO A 559 29.10 6.65 -6.31
CA PRO A 559 28.85 5.52 -7.22
C PRO A 559 29.09 5.87 -8.70
N LEU A 560 28.86 7.11 -9.14
CA LEU A 560 29.19 7.56 -10.50
C LEU A 560 30.70 7.54 -10.78
N ALA A 561 31.49 8.09 -9.85
CA ALA A 561 32.95 8.08 -9.94
C ALA A 561 33.48 6.64 -9.94
N ALA A 562 32.91 5.77 -9.08
CA ALA A 562 33.24 4.36 -9.05
C ALA A 562 32.84 3.61 -10.34
N ALA A 563 31.76 4.01 -11.02
CA ALA A 563 31.37 3.46 -12.32
C ALA A 563 32.42 3.76 -13.41
N HIS A 564 32.91 5.01 -13.46
CA HIS A 564 34.01 5.39 -14.37
C HIS A 564 35.33 4.71 -14.01
N TRP A 565 35.65 4.57 -12.72
CA TRP A 565 36.79 3.79 -12.27
C TRP A 565 36.68 2.34 -12.75
N GLY A 566 35.54 1.69 -12.56
CA GLY A 566 35.31 0.30 -13.01
C GLY A 566 35.46 0.13 -14.52
N GLN A 567 35.00 1.10 -15.31
CA GLN A 567 35.23 1.13 -16.75
C GLN A 567 36.73 1.26 -17.09
N SER A 568 37.46 2.12 -16.37
CA SER A 568 38.90 2.29 -16.53
C SER A 568 39.69 1.03 -16.15
N VAL A 569 39.28 0.31 -15.10
CA VAL A 569 39.83 -1.02 -14.76
C VAL A 569 39.60 -2.01 -15.89
N ALA A 570 38.39 -2.08 -16.43
CA ALA A 570 38.05 -2.98 -17.54
C ALA A 570 38.89 -2.72 -18.80
N LEU A 571 39.28 -1.46 -19.01
CA LEU A 571 40.16 -1.03 -20.10
C LEU A 571 41.66 -1.14 -19.76
N ASN A 572 42.03 -1.71 -18.61
CA ASN A 572 43.39 -1.82 -18.10
C ASN A 572 44.12 -0.47 -17.94
N MET A 573 43.38 0.60 -17.69
CA MET A 573 43.93 1.95 -17.49
C MET A 573 44.30 2.22 -16.03
N GLU A 574 43.80 1.40 -15.11
CA GLU A 574 44.07 1.53 -13.67
C GLU A 574 45.34 0.78 -13.23
N PRO A 575 46.25 1.44 -12.50
CA PRO A 575 47.50 0.83 -12.03
C PRO A 575 47.27 -0.14 -10.86
N GLU A 576 48.24 -1.01 -10.62
CA GLU A 576 48.25 -1.87 -9.42
C GLU A 576 48.65 -1.10 -8.15
N THR A 577 49.49 -0.08 -8.32
CA THR A 577 49.93 0.78 -7.23
C THR A 577 48.81 1.73 -6.81
N PRO A 578 48.63 1.96 -5.49
CA PRO A 578 47.64 2.91 -5.00
C PRO A 578 47.86 4.33 -5.54
N ARG A 579 46.76 5.03 -5.79
CA ARG A 579 46.71 6.47 -6.06
C ARG A 579 45.84 7.13 -5.01
N ILE A 580 46.32 8.26 -4.48
CA ILE A 580 45.60 9.09 -3.52
C ILE A 580 45.49 10.48 -4.13
N TYR A 581 44.27 11.00 -4.19
CA TYR A 581 44.00 12.33 -4.72
C TYR A 581 42.74 12.93 -4.08
N TRP A 582 42.68 14.25 -4.12
CA TRP A 582 41.56 15.05 -3.66
C TRP A 582 40.62 15.33 -4.83
N VAL A 583 39.32 15.16 -4.62
CA VAL A 583 38.30 15.50 -5.60
C VAL A 583 36.96 15.69 -4.90
N ASP A 584 36.30 16.80 -5.18
CA ASP A 584 34.89 17.05 -4.88
C ASP A 584 34.01 16.13 -5.76
N LEU A 585 33.45 15.08 -5.15
CA LEU A 585 32.61 14.08 -5.80
C LEU A 585 31.13 14.42 -5.72
N ASP A 586 30.70 15.15 -4.69
CA ASP A 586 29.28 15.42 -4.41
C ASP A 586 28.85 16.87 -4.72
N TRP A 587 29.80 17.68 -5.22
CA TRP A 587 29.66 19.07 -5.67
C TRP A 587 29.34 20.07 -4.55
N ASP A 588 29.66 19.73 -3.31
CA ASP A 588 29.46 20.62 -2.16
C ASP A 588 30.57 21.68 -2.03
N GLY A 589 31.67 21.55 -2.77
CA GLY A 589 32.81 22.46 -2.77
C GLY A 589 33.88 22.13 -1.72
N GLU A 590 33.74 21.03 -1.01
CA GLU A 590 34.78 20.37 -0.22
C GLU A 590 35.30 19.15 -1.00
N ASP A 591 36.60 18.87 -0.95
CA ASP A 591 37.16 17.71 -1.66
C ASP A 591 37.06 16.45 -0.77
N GLU A 592 36.56 15.34 -1.33
CA GLU A 592 36.77 14.01 -0.74
C GLU A 592 38.19 13.50 -1.02
N LEU A 593 38.66 12.63 -0.14
CA LEU A 593 39.91 11.92 -0.33
C LEU A 593 39.65 10.56 -0.97
N VAL A 594 40.03 10.42 -2.24
CA VAL A 594 39.87 9.17 -2.98
C VAL A 594 41.15 8.35 -2.93
N PHE A 595 40.99 7.07 -2.61
CA PHE A 595 42.05 6.09 -2.55
C PHE A 595 41.75 4.89 -3.44
N SER A 596 42.50 4.71 -4.52
CA SER A 596 42.17 3.71 -5.55
C SER A 596 43.36 2.97 -6.15
N ASN A 597 43.11 1.76 -6.64
CA ASN A 597 43.98 0.98 -7.52
C ASN A 597 43.09 0.14 -8.47
N ARG A 598 43.66 -0.83 -9.20
CA ARG A 598 42.86 -1.69 -10.09
C ARG A 598 41.87 -2.64 -9.42
N TRP A 599 41.87 -2.75 -8.09
CA TRP A 599 41.06 -3.70 -7.33
C TRP A 599 40.04 -3.02 -6.44
N LEU A 600 40.39 -1.88 -5.86
CA LEU A 600 39.57 -1.17 -4.88
C LEU A 600 39.49 0.33 -5.23
N PHE A 601 38.34 0.91 -4.93
CA PHE A 601 38.09 2.36 -4.96
C PHE A 601 37.41 2.73 -3.65
N ALA A 602 38.08 3.53 -2.84
CA ALA A 602 37.64 3.97 -1.53
C ALA A 602 37.48 5.50 -1.52
N VAL A 603 36.41 5.97 -0.87
CA VAL A 603 36.14 7.39 -0.66
C VAL A 603 36.12 7.65 0.84
N LEU A 604 36.96 8.58 1.28
CA LEU A 604 37.13 8.96 2.68
C LEU A 604 36.64 10.39 2.89
N SER A 605 35.88 10.62 3.96
CA SER A 605 35.55 11.98 4.39
C SER A 605 36.74 12.58 5.13
N ALA A 606 37.12 13.80 4.73
CA ALA A 606 38.16 14.56 5.41
C ALA A 606 37.67 15.22 6.71
N GLU A 607 36.36 15.25 6.94
CA GLU A 607 35.76 15.94 8.09
C GLU A 607 35.77 15.07 9.35
N ASP A 608 35.46 13.78 9.22
CA ASP A 608 35.32 12.84 10.34
C ASP A 608 36.24 11.60 10.21
N GLY A 609 37.00 11.51 9.12
CA GLY A 609 37.95 10.43 8.84
C GLY A 609 37.31 9.11 8.44
N ARG A 610 35.99 9.08 8.21
CA ARG A 610 35.24 7.87 7.89
C ARG A 610 35.52 7.38 6.48
N LEU A 611 35.49 6.07 6.31
CA LEU A 611 35.38 5.40 5.02
C LEU A 611 33.92 5.45 4.57
N ALA A 612 33.55 6.51 3.86
CA ALA A 612 32.18 6.75 3.40
C ALA A 612 31.74 5.70 2.37
N TRP A 613 32.62 5.34 1.43
CA TRP A 613 32.32 4.36 0.39
C TRP A 613 33.49 3.44 0.10
N LEU A 614 33.19 2.18 -0.23
CA LEU A 614 34.17 1.22 -0.72
C LEU A 614 33.57 0.37 -1.84
N PHE A 615 34.31 0.29 -2.94
CA PHE A 615 33.97 -0.52 -4.10
C PHE A 615 35.12 -1.47 -4.43
N GLY A 616 34.80 -2.66 -4.93
CA GLY A 616 35.76 -3.65 -5.39
C GLY A 616 35.50 -4.06 -6.83
N TYR A 617 36.56 -4.48 -7.53
CA TYR A 617 36.46 -4.96 -8.90
C TYR A 617 36.62 -6.48 -8.96
N ASP A 618 35.62 -7.15 -9.53
CA ASP A 618 35.67 -8.56 -9.88
C ASP A 618 35.76 -8.73 -11.40
N SER A 619 36.75 -9.50 -11.88
CA SER A 619 36.97 -9.69 -13.31
C SER A 619 35.79 -10.34 -14.07
N LYS A 620 34.87 -11.01 -13.38
CA LYS A 620 33.70 -11.68 -14.00
C LYS A 620 32.44 -10.84 -13.91
N ARG A 621 32.30 -10.03 -12.85
CA ARG A 621 31.09 -9.24 -12.58
C ARG A 621 31.25 -7.73 -12.73
N GLY A 622 32.48 -7.24 -12.86
CA GLY A 622 32.80 -5.82 -12.90
C GLY A 622 32.87 -5.19 -11.49
N PRO A 623 32.69 -3.86 -11.40
CA PRO A 623 32.74 -3.15 -10.13
C PRO A 623 31.52 -3.49 -9.25
N THR A 624 31.73 -3.57 -7.94
CA THR A 624 30.72 -3.97 -6.94
C THR A 624 30.87 -3.11 -5.69
N GLN A 625 29.77 -2.59 -5.17
CA GLN A 625 29.74 -1.87 -3.89
C GLN A 625 29.91 -2.84 -2.71
N LEU A 626 30.70 -2.41 -1.72
CA LEU A 626 31.02 -3.15 -0.51
C LEU A 626 30.55 -2.39 0.74
N ILE A 627 30.81 -1.08 0.79
CA ILE A 627 30.41 -0.15 1.85
C ILE A 627 29.75 1.05 1.18
N GLY A 628 28.69 1.57 1.79
CA GLY A 628 28.05 2.82 1.41
C GLY A 628 27.03 3.23 2.44
N SER A 629 26.15 4.15 2.05
CA SER A 629 25.21 4.76 2.98
C SER A 629 23.78 4.25 2.88
N ARG A 630 23.05 4.29 3.99
CA ARG A 630 21.60 4.05 4.01
C ARG A 630 20.81 5.04 3.15
N SER A 631 21.25 6.30 3.06
CA SER A 631 20.53 7.34 2.29
C SER A 631 20.51 7.08 0.78
N GLN A 632 21.30 6.12 0.29
CA GLN A 632 21.17 5.64 -1.10
C GLN A 632 19.85 4.91 -1.36
N PHE A 633 19.20 4.39 -0.31
CA PHE A 633 17.95 3.63 -0.40
C PHE A 633 16.76 4.42 0.13
N VAL A 634 16.95 5.09 1.27
CA VAL A 634 15.89 5.79 1.99
C VAL A 634 16.48 6.86 2.90
N ILE A 635 15.82 8.02 2.94
CA ILE A 635 16.16 9.16 3.78
C ILE A 635 14.97 9.41 4.70
N GLY A 636 15.21 9.64 5.99
CA GLY A 636 14.17 9.87 6.99
C GLY A 636 13.50 8.60 7.52
N LEU A 637 14.26 7.52 7.63
CA LEU A 637 13.80 6.25 8.23
C LEU A 637 14.03 6.20 9.75
N SER A 638 14.89 7.05 10.33
CA SER A 638 15.06 7.18 11.79
C SER A 638 13.93 7.99 12.41
N ASP A 639 13.84 7.95 13.74
CA ASP A 639 12.90 8.77 14.51
C ASP A 639 13.05 10.28 14.13
N PRO A 640 11.97 10.96 13.69
CA PRO A 640 12.02 12.37 13.33
C PRO A 640 12.52 13.30 14.45
N SER A 641 12.39 12.90 15.72
CA SER A 641 12.88 13.67 16.87
C SER A 641 14.40 13.70 16.97
N THR A 642 15.10 12.77 16.30
CA THR A 642 16.57 12.72 16.25
C THR A 642 17.14 13.38 15.00
N TRP A 643 16.31 13.99 14.15
CA TRP A 643 16.79 14.65 12.94
C TRP A 643 17.40 16.01 13.25
N ASP A 644 18.60 16.23 12.71
CA ASP A 644 19.27 17.53 12.63
C ASP A 644 19.49 17.89 11.15
N PRO A 645 18.52 18.54 10.49
CA PRO A 645 18.63 18.87 9.07
C PRO A 645 19.79 19.83 8.75
N TYR A 646 20.40 20.44 9.76
CA TYR A 646 21.55 21.32 9.57
C TYR A 646 22.88 20.57 9.65
N ALA A 647 22.92 19.35 10.20
CA ALA A 647 24.12 18.51 10.24
C ALA A 647 24.44 17.85 8.87
N GLY A 648 24.03 18.50 7.78
CA GLY A 648 24.29 18.08 6.41
C GLY A 648 23.83 16.66 6.15
N GLU A 649 24.72 15.91 5.54
CA GLU A 649 24.50 14.52 5.14
C GLU A 649 24.42 13.53 6.33
N LEU A 650 24.87 13.95 7.53
CA LEU A 650 24.76 13.18 8.79
C LEU A 650 23.54 13.60 9.63
N GLY A 651 22.61 14.35 9.04
CA GLY A 651 21.45 14.89 9.76
C GLY A 651 20.51 13.86 10.35
N GLU A 652 20.54 12.63 9.83
CA GLU A 652 19.73 11.53 10.34
C GLU A 652 20.52 10.77 11.43
N GLN A 653 20.60 11.37 12.63
CA GLN A 653 21.44 10.92 13.78
C GLN A 653 20.96 9.60 14.42
N SER A 654 20.97 8.52 13.64
CA SER A 654 20.59 7.17 14.04
C SER A 654 21.76 6.43 14.71
N VAL A 655 21.43 5.43 15.53
CA VAL A 655 22.40 4.50 16.13
C VAL A 655 21.96 3.07 15.79
N PRO A 656 22.72 2.32 14.98
CA PRO A 656 23.94 2.72 14.25
C PRO A 656 23.66 3.77 13.16
N LEU A 657 24.67 4.57 12.78
CA LEU A 657 24.52 5.66 11.80
C LEU A 657 24.32 5.14 10.36
N LEU A 658 24.91 3.98 10.05
CA LEU A 658 24.85 3.30 8.76
C LEU A 658 25.28 4.17 7.56
N ASP A 659 26.30 5.00 7.77
CA ASP A 659 26.74 6.02 6.81
C ASP A 659 28.25 6.01 6.53
N GLY A 660 28.79 4.81 6.29
CA GLY A 660 30.22 4.55 6.16
C GLY A 660 30.82 3.85 7.39
N ALA A 661 32.10 3.52 7.29
CA ALA A 661 32.84 2.74 8.30
C ALA A 661 33.93 3.57 8.99
N PHE A 662 34.33 3.13 10.19
CA PHE A 662 35.49 3.67 10.94
C PHE A 662 35.43 5.19 11.22
N TYR A 663 34.50 5.61 12.08
CA TYR A 663 34.43 7.01 12.53
C TYR A 663 35.57 7.34 13.51
N LEU A 664 36.29 8.44 13.27
CA LEU A 664 37.29 8.94 14.21
C LEU A 664 36.60 9.72 15.35
N THR A 665 35.66 10.59 15.00
CA THR A 665 34.91 11.48 15.89
C THR A 665 33.47 11.63 15.38
N HIS A 666 32.52 11.79 16.30
CA HIS A 666 31.15 12.20 15.97
C HIS A 666 30.99 13.74 16.05
N ASP A 667 32.01 14.45 16.57
CA ASP A 667 32.10 15.91 16.52
C ASP A 667 32.94 16.32 15.31
N THR A 668 32.28 16.69 14.22
CA THR A 668 32.87 17.09 12.93
C THR A 668 33.37 18.54 12.93
N ARG A 669 33.24 19.27 14.04
CA ARG A 669 33.61 20.70 14.14
C ARG A 669 35.14 20.91 14.18
N GLY A 670 35.90 19.88 14.56
CA GLY A 670 37.37 19.88 14.54
C GLY A 670 37.93 19.55 13.16
N ARG A 671 38.98 20.25 12.73
CA ARG A 671 39.67 19.94 11.47
C ARG A 671 40.69 18.82 11.70
N LEU A 672 40.52 17.68 11.04
CA LEU A 672 41.46 16.56 11.13
C LEU A 672 42.78 16.84 10.40
N GLU A 673 43.87 16.27 10.90
CA GLU A 673 45.19 16.32 10.25
C GLU A 673 45.37 15.08 9.36
N ILE A 674 45.67 15.29 8.08
CA ILE A 674 45.83 14.20 7.11
C ILE A 674 47.27 14.18 6.60
N THR A 675 47.94 13.04 6.78
CA THR A 675 49.30 12.80 6.31
C THR A 675 49.30 11.71 5.24
N LEU A 676 49.70 12.07 4.01
CA LEU A 676 49.81 11.13 2.89
C LEU A 676 51.10 10.30 3.00
N GLN A 677 50.99 9.01 2.67
CA GLN A 677 52.09 8.04 2.59
C GLN A 677 52.11 7.38 1.20
N PRO A 678 53.22 6.74 0.78
CA PRO A 678 53.31 6.13 -0.56
C PRO A 678 52.25 5.08 -0.88
N ASN A 679 51.74 4.37 0.13
CA ASN A 679 50.77 3.29 0.01
C ASN A 679 49.55 3.46 0.94
N GLY A 680 49.32 4.67 1.46
CA GLY A 680 48.32 4.89 2.49
C GLY A 680 48.26 6.32 2.97
N LEU A 681 47.50 6.53 4.03
CA LEU A 681 47.38 7.82 4.70
C LEU A 681 47.05 7.63 6.18
N ILE A 682 47.34 8.64 6.97
CA ILE A 682 46.96 8.73 8.38
C ILE A 682 46.07 9.94 8.55
N ILE A 683 44.93 9.75 9.21
CA ILE A 683 44.01 10.81 9.66
C ILE A 683 44.08 10.87 11.17
N GLU A 684 44.48 12.02 11.73
CA GLU A 684 44.66 12.22 13.17
C GLU A 684 43.76 13.34 13.68
N HIS A 685 43.22 13.14 14.88
CA HIS A 685 42.55 14.22 15.59
C HIS A 685 43.61 15.21 16.09
N PRO A 686 43.38 16.55 16.04
CA PRO A 686 44.40 17.56 16.36
C PRO A 686 45.01 17.47 17.76
N ASP A 687 44.29 16.87 18.71
CA ASP A 687 44.78 16.66 20.08
C ASP A 687 45.59 15.35 20.26
N GLY A 688 45.77 14.57 19.19
CA GLY A 688 46.45 13.28 19.19
C GLY A 688 45.71 12.15 19.92
N SER A 689 44.45 12.37 20.33
CA SER A 689 43.67 11.38 21.09
C SER A 689 43.22 10.19 20.24
N ARG A 690 43.14 10.36 18.92
CA ARG A 690 42.69 9.32 17.98
C ARG A 690 43.40 9.48 16.64
N ALA A 691 43.76 8.35 16.03
CA ALA A 691 44.27 8.29 14.66
C ALA A 691 43.74 7.06 13.93
N ILE A 692 43.45 7.19 12.63
CA ILE A 692 43.16 6.08 11.73
C ILE A 692 44.17 6.08 10.59
N GLN A 693 44.81 4.94 10.37
CA GLN A 693 45.69 4.70 9.24
C GLN A 693 45.00 3.78 8.23
N TYR A 694 44.94 4.21 6.97
CA TYR A 694 44.45 3.43 5.84
C TYR A 694 45.62 3.05 4.93
N VAL A 695 45.78 1.76 4.61
CA VAL A 695 46.83 1.26 3.71
C VAL A 695 46.20 0.32 2.67
N LEU A 696 46.39 0.64 1.39
CA LEU A 696 45.89 -0.17 0.27
C LEU A 696 47.02 -1.07 -0.23
N ASP A 697 46.79 -2.38 -0.15
CA ASP A 697 47.73 -3.40 -0.59
C ASP A 697 47.02 -4.41 -1.51
N GLY A 698 47.12 -4.18 -2.81
CA GLY A 698 46.44 -4.99 -3.82
C GLY A 698 44.92 -5.00 -3.60
N ARG A 699 44.39 -6.17 -3.21
CA ARG A 699 42.95 -6.38 -2.95
C ARG A 699 42.54 -6.14 -1.49
N ARG A 700 43.44 -5.64 -0.65
CA ARG A 700 43.22 -5.46 0.79
C ARG A 700 43.29 -3.99 1.16
N LEU A 701 42.31 -3.53 1.93
CA LEU A 701 42.37 -2.27 2.66
C LEU A 701 42.66 -2.61 4.12
N ASN A 702 43.86 -2.27 4.60
CA ASN A 702 44.23 -2.42 6.00
C ASN A 702 43.87 -1.12 6.73
N VAL A 703 43.17 -1.24 7.85
CA VAL A 703 42.77 -0.11 8.70
C VAL A 703 43.35 -0.34 10.08
N SER A 704 44.12 0.62 10.59
CA SER A 704 44.65 0.61 11.96
C SER A 704 44.13 1.80 12.73
N MET A 705 43.47 1.56 13.85
CA MET A 705 42.93 2.61 14.72
C MET A 705 43.78 2.69 15.99
N ASN A 706 44.20 3.89 16.35
CA ASN A 706 44.95 4.17 17.57
C ASN A 706 44.14 5.13 18.44
N THR A 707 43.72 4.71 19.63
CA THR A 707 42.90 5.49 20.58
C THR A 707 43.53 5.46 21.98
N PRO A 708 44.67 6.15 22.21
CA PRO A 708 45.41 6.04 23.46
C PRO A 708 44.56 6.35 24.70
N GLY A 709 44.40 5.36 25.58
CA GLY A 709 43.67 5.52 26.84
C GLY A 709 42.14 5.60 26.70
N GLN A 710 41.57 5.27 25.53
CA GLN A 710 40.13 5.17 25.31
C GLN A 710 39.75 3.82 24.71
N PRO A 711 38.57 3.26 25.06
CA PRO A 711 38.06 2.06 24.41
C PRO A 711 37.96 2.27 22.89
N LEU A 712 38.42 1.27 22.14
CA LEU A 712 38.22 1.20 20.69
C LEU A 712 36.80 0.69 20.44
N ALA A 713 36.03 1.42 19.64
CA ALA A 713 34.76 0.96 19.10
C ALA A 713 34.66 1.39 17.63
N PHE A 714 34.19 0.51 16.76
CA PHE A 714 33.93 0.83 15.37
C PHE A 714 32.75 0.04 14.80
N GLU A 715 32.19 0.60 13.74
CA GLU A 715 31.12 0.01 12.96
C GLU A 715 31.55 -0.07 11.49
N VAL A 716 31.14 -1.13 10.81
CA VAL A 716 31.33 -1.33 9.37
C VAL A 716 30.00 -1.78 8.77
N PRO A 717 29.17 -0.83 8.29
CA PRO A 717 27.97 -1.17 7.53
C PRO A 717 28.36 -1.69 6.16
N LEU A 718 27.88 -2.88 5.82
CA LEU A 718 28.12 -3.54 4.54
C LEU A 718 26.87 -3.45 3.68
N VAL A 719 27.01 -2.83 2.51
CA VAL A 719 26.00 -2.81 1.45
C VAL A 719 26.60 -3.54 0.26
N PHE A 720 26.57 -4.86 0.34
CA PHE A 720 27.29 -5.72 -0.60
C PHE A 720 26.42 -6.02 -1.83
N ALA A 721 26.81 -5.53 -3.02
CA ALA A 721 26.12 -5.82 -4.28
C ALA A 721 24.57 -5.63 -4.23
N PRO A 722 24.06 -4.44 -3.86
CA PRO A 722 22.64 -4.23 -3.61
C PRO A 722 21.73 -4.49 -4.82
N GLN A 723 22.25 -4.40 -6.05
CA GLN A 723 21.52 -4.73 -7.29
C GLN A 723 21.01 -6.18 -7.33
N VAL A 724 21.52 -7.06 -6.47
CA VAL A 724 21.02 -8.43 -6.35
C VAL A 724 19.58 -8.46 -5.79
N MET A 725 19.18 -7.44 -5.04
CA MET A 725 17.82 -7.29 -4.51
C MET A 725 16.76 -7.10 -5.59
N ASP A 726 17.11 -6.91 -6.85
CA ASP A 726 16.13 -6.74 -7.93
C ASP A 726 15.84 -8.08 -8.65
N THR A 727 15.97 -9.20 -7.92
CA THR A 727 15.74 -10.55 -8.44
C THR A 727 14.95 -11.42 -7.47
N THR A 728 14.22 -12.41 -7.99
CA THR A 728 13.54 -13.41 -7.15
C THR A 728 14.55 -14.25 -6.36
N GLY A 729 14.22 -14.56 -5.11
CA GLY A 729 15.04 -15.30 -4.17
C GLY A 729 16.27 -14.54 -3.68
N TRP A 730 16.33 -13.21 -3.87
CA TRP A 730 17.53 -12.41 -3.58
C TRP A 730 18.08 -12.63 -2.17
N ALA A 731 17.22 -12.71 -1.15
CA ALA A 731 17.66 -12.88 0.24
C ALA A 731 18.49 -14.18 0.42
N ASN A 732 18.09 -15.26 -0.25
CA ASN A 732 18.78 -16.56 -0.22
C ASN A 732 20.10 -16.57 -1.01
N THR A 733 20.40 -15.52 -1.77
CA THR A 733 21.68 -15.38 -2.47
C THR A 733 22.77 -14.82 -1.56
N TYR A 734 22.42 -14.10 -0.50
CA TYR A 734 23.37 -13.60 0.49
C TYR A 734 23.84 -14.73 1.41
N THR A 735 25.09 -14.67 1.85
CA THR A 735 25.68 -15.67 2.74
C THR A 735 26.73 -15.04 3.65
N GLY A 736 26.67 -15.43 4.92
CA GLY A 736 27.63 -15.05 5.96
C GLY A 736 28.25 -16.27 6.62
N SER A 737 29.52 -16.18 7.00
CA SER A 737 30.18 -17.20 7.80
C SER A 737 31.31 -16.61 8.64
N ALA A 738 31.42 -17.04 9.90
CA ALA A 738 32.60 -16.77 10.71
C ALA A 738 33.85 -17.41 10.06
N ILE A 739 34.97 -16.70 10.14
CA ILE A 739 36.31 -17.16 9.74
C ILE A 739 37.27 -16.93 10.92
N GLU A 740 38.48 -17.49 10.84
CA GLU A 740 39.50 -17.24 11.85
C GLU A 740 39.79 -15.74 11.96
N GLY A 741 39.54 -15.16 13.14
CA GLY A 741 39.74 -13.74 13.40
C GLY A 741 38.74 -12.79 12.72
N GLY A 742 37.62 -13.27 12.18
CA GLY A 742 36.54 -12.38 11.75
C GLY A 742 35.40 -13.01 10.95
N PHE A 743 34.90 -12.31 9.93
CA PHE A 743 33.69 -12.69 9.19
C PHE A 743 33.89 -12.60 7.67
N ARG A 744 33.18 -13.46 6.95
CA ARG A 744 33.02 -13.39 5.50
C ARG A 744 31.56 -13.13 5.17
N TRP A 745 31.32 -12.16 4.29
CA TRP A 745 30.00 -11.77 3.80
C TRP A 745 30.01 -11.66 2.27
N GLY A 746 28.90 -11.97 1.62
CA GLY A 746 28.74 -11.71 0.19
C GLY A 746 27.67 -12.57 -0.47
N ILE A 747 27.85 -12.84 -1.76
CA ILE A 747 26.89 -13.59 -2.56
C ILE A 747 27.35 -15.04 -2.74
N LYS A 748 26.45 -15.99 -2.53
CA LYS A 748 26.67 -17.43 -2.74
C LYS A 748 27.13 -17.68 -4.19
N ASN A 749 28.25 -18.38 -4.35
CA ASN A 749 28.91 -18.58 -5.65
C ASN A 749 29.28 -17.26 -6.38
N GLY A 750 29.41 -16.17 -5.64
CA GLY A 750 29.70 -14.83 -6.14
C GLY A 750 30.87 -14.17 -5.41
N PRO A 751 31.02 -12.84 -5.55
CA PRO A 751 32.04 -12.11 -4.83
C PRO A 751 31.72 -12.12 -3.33
N THR A 752 32.78 -12.07 -2.51
CA THR A 752 32.69 -12.00 -1.05
C THR A 752 33.74 -11.03 -0.52
N ILE A 753 33.42 -10.35 0.57
CA ILE A 753 34.37 -9.62 1.41
C ILE A 753 34.71 -10.46 2.65
N ALA A 754 35.98 -10.45 3.04
CA ALA A 754 36.44 -11.00 4.29
C ALA A 754 36.98 -9.86 5.15
N LEU A 755 36.44 -9.73 6.36
CA LEU A 755 36.89 -8.77 7.35
C LEU A 755 37.51 -9.55 8.52
N THR A 756 38.75 -9.20 8.85
CA THR A 756 39.49 -9.79 9.98
C THR A 756 39.97 -8.66 10.87
N ALA A 757 39.87 -8.83 12.19
CA ALA A 757 40.29 -7.82 13.15
C ALA A 757 41.11 -8.45 14.28
N SER A 758 41.92 -7.62 14.94
CA SER A 758 42.64 -8.00 16.16
C SER A 758 41.77 -7.94 17.42
N VAL A 759 40.53 -7.48 17.30
CA VAL A 759 39.53 -7.40 18.37
C VAL A 759 38.34 -8.33 18.06
N PRO A 760 37.57 -8.75 19.07
CA PRO A 760 36.32 -9.48 18.84
C PRO A 760 35.36 -8.68 17.96
N LEU A 761 34.67 -9.40 17.07
CA LEU A 761 33.69 -8.84 16.15
C LEU A 761 32.31 -9.44 16.42
N ASN A 762 31.28 -8.62 16.31
CA ASN A 762 29.90 -9.06 16.16
C ASN A 762 29.45 -8.82 14.71
N PHE A 763 28.51 -9.63 14.24
CA PHE A 763 27.94 -9.55 12.91
C PHE A 763 26.43 -9.68 13.02
N ASP A 764 25.72 -8.67 12.54
CA ASP A 764 24.26 -8.61 12.49
C ASP A 764 23.81 -8.39 11.04
N SER A 765 22.74 -9.04 10.60
CA SER A 765 22.24 -8.91 9.24
C SER A 765 20.75 -9.15 9.13
N PHE A 766 20.15 -8.69 8.03
CA PHE A 766 18.75 -9.00 7.73
C PHE A 766 18.46 -10.52 7.65
N LEU A 767 19.47 -11.38 7.53
CA LEU A 767 19.32 -12.85 7.57
C LEU A 767 19.12 -13.42 8.99
N ASP A 768 19.18 -12.60 10.03
CA ASP A 768 18.96 -13.06 11.42
C ASP A 768 17.45 -13.15 11.75
N SER A 769 16.61 -12.50 10.96
CA SER A 769 15.16 -12.38 11.14
C SER A 769 14.21 -13.36 10.41
N PRO A 770 14.62 -14.21 9.44
CA PRO A 770 13.68 -15.00 8.64
C PRO A 770 12.73 -15.90 9.46
N ALA A 771 13.18 -16.44 10.60
CA ALA A 771 12.33 -17.29 11.44
C ALA A 771 11.13 -16.52 12.02
N SER A 772 11.34 -15.25 12.39
CA SER A 772 10.28 -14.38 12.92
C SER A 772 9.42 -13.76 11.82
N ALA A 773 9.95 -13.66 10.61
CA ALA A 773 9.28 -13.09 9.44
C ALA A 773 8.18 -13.99 8.84
N MET A 774 8.05 -15.24 9.31
CA MET A 774 7.08 -16.22 8.81
C MET A 774 5.74 -16.22 9.56
N THR A 775 5.62 -15.43 10.62
CA THR A 775 4.41 -15.29 11.44
C THR A 775 3.92 -13.85 11.44
N ALA A 776 2.76 -13.58 12.03
CA ALA A 776 2.34 -12.21 12.28
C ALA A 776 3.24 -11.54 13.34
N GLU A 777 3.32 -10.21 13.36
CA GLU A 777 4.15 -9.49 14.33
C GLU A 777 3.72 -9.84 15.77
N ASP A 778 4.72 -10.15 16.61
CA ASP A 778 4.57 -10.25 18.05
C ASP A 778 5.48 -9.20 18.71
N PRO A 779 4.91 -8.17 19.35
CA PRO A 779 5.67 -7.07 19.95
C PRO A 779 6.41 -7.49 21.23
N ASN A 780 6.15 -8.70 21.74
CA ASN A 780 6.82 -9.22 22.95
C ASN A 780 8.09 -10.03 22.63
N LEU A 781 8.39 -10.26 21.35
CA LEU A 781 9.62 -10.92 20.94
C LEU A 781 10.78 -9.92 20.93
N ASP A 782 11.92 -10.38 21.43
CA ASP A 782 13.19 -9.65 21.32
C ASP A 782 13.81 -9.97 19.96
N TYR A 783 13.62 -9.06 19.00
CA TYR A 783 14.13 -9.25 17.65
C TYR A 783 15.63 -8.93 17.58
N PRO A 784 16.43 -9.68 16.80
CA PRO A 784 17.85 -9.40 16.64
C PRO A 784 18.08 -8.03 15.98
N LEU A 785 19.25 -7.42 16.18
CA LEU A 785 19.58 -6.11 15.61
C LEU A 785 19.40 -6.08 14.08
N GLY A 786 19.75 -7.18 13.41
CA GLY A 786 19.54 -7.37 11.98
C GLY A 786 18.09 -7.21 11.50
N HIS A 787 17.10 -7.34 12.39
CA HIS A 787 15.68 -7.09 12.12
C HIS A 787 15.37 -5.64 11.78
N TYR A 788 16.18 -4.72 12.29
CA TYR A 788 16.00 -3.28 12.14
C TYR A 788 16.96 -2.68 11.12
N LEU A 789 17.86 -3.49 10.54
CA LEU A 789 18.75 -3.03 9.48
C LEU A 789 18.00 -2.94 8.14
N PRO A 790 18.21 -1.88 7.34
CA PRO A 790 17.64 -1.77 6.00
C PRO A 790 18.14 -2.89 5.09
N PHE A 791 17.35 -3.32 4.11
CA PHE A 791 17.83 -4.24 3.09
C PHE A 791 18.85 -3.54 2.16
N PRO A 792 20.00 -4.16 1.82
CA PRO A 792 20.52 -5.47 2.23
C PRO A 792 21.67 -5.35 3.24
N PHE A 793 21.57 -4.41 4.20
CA PHE A 793 22.64 -4.14 5.15
C PHE A 793 22.98 -5.36 6.01
N ALA A 794 24.28 -5.51 6.22
CA ALA A 794 24.82 -6.17 7.39
C ALA A 794 25.68 -5.19 8.16
N LEU A 795 25.81 -5.39 9.47
CA LEU A 795 26.61 -4.55 10.35
C LEU A 795 27.66 -5.42 11.02
N ILE A 796 28.91 -5.00 10.91
CA ILE A 796 29.99 -5.51 11.77
C ILE A 796 30.30 -4.46 12.82
N THR A 797 30.34 -4.87 14.08
CA THR A 797 30.82 -4.03 15.18
C THR A 797 32.03 -4.67 15.84
N GLY A 798 33.00 -3.85 16.25
CA GLY A 798 34.18 -4.29 16.97
C GLY A 798 34.42 -3.43 18.20
N GLN A 799 34.81 -4.05 19.31
CA GLN A 799 35.14 -3.36 20.57
C GLN A 799 36.41 -3.92 21.20
N GLY A 800 37.26 -3.04 21.75
CA GLY A 800 38.53 -3.41 22.37
C GLY A 800 39.13 -2.32 23.28
N PHE A 801 40.30 -2.61 23.86
CA PHE A 801 41.07 -1.70 24.73
C PHE A 801 42.51 -1.58 24.27
#